data_AF-A0A0R3VVN8-F1
#
_entry.id   AF-A0A0R3VVN8-F1
#
_cell.length_a   1.000
_cell.length_b   1.000
_cell.length_c   1.000
_cell.angle_alpha   90.00
_cell.angle_beta   90.00
_cell.angle_gamma   90.00
#
_symmetry.space_group_name_H-M   'P 1'
#
loop_
_entity.id
_entity.type
_entity.pdbx_description
1 polymer ?
#
loop_
_entity_poly.entity_id
_entity_poly.type
_entity_poly.pdbx_seq_one_letter_code
_entity_poly.pdbx_strand_id
1 'polypeptide(L)'
;MTWKRYFLFFVCVGIIYLVAHRFDNVNIGSQSFVLNVRSHNLQTSVPPRLPNDIYRPKHPHPLILLITVSDRAISEDARLVISVVQSLRLAIHPLNPMSFSSQIHQLISAKYFQMVIFEDFLIYFSLPAVAKSALDDYCKTNRVAVIAFFQNAHTLRGIPGNEDFAEIDPSYPLLFRSFATSSSPKGFFLSRESDVLHIARGGQVDERDLTDQLPPCRDWQRRSPMCFPLRRDGYPQLLSDVTAFVRHFVYLLPDFVSVLGRSCVTKASVWREYQKWRRSWAALVPRNSSDTDAFQTVAFTQVPLGRGTELERRSCAFRDNNVKKTVECDDAAVYQSLVLKDVGKIDGIERLLFAFGPLQHWSTSLLLNDAIHHFLKDSAVLEYDLGLQRYIHIDIDDVFVASRGTRMTVADVENLIETQNRWRRFMPGFTFHMGFSGMFFLHGNAKEQLGDETLIRHRHHFKWFCHTYSHLQAHLLSESELLDQLKLNKQFAEEKDLPIADGYAVAPHHSGVYPIIPHLYTAWKEVWNINVTTTEGYPRLFPSRFRRGFHYQGVQVLPREVCGVYTSTMRLSDYPGGIEKLEGMAFGGDLFDTLLFRPVNLYMTHFGNYAQDRLALYVFERVFAFLHKWTRLKVQWAPIWRLMEYHLSFNPSERASAPTSLPLYSDPCADPRHEAIWFPSACTPNARRLPAAVIVGPQKTGTTALLAFMAMHPNLQPNRFLPHPPYEEVQFFSNSTIYSKGVSFYNDQFLSSSTGINFEKSATYFDSPLAVMRMAALLPTAKIIVLLRDPMLRAHSWYQHQRAHQVPAALHFTFTEVLKASSLGEATAVATAASSSFNVTHLAPQLYQLHLKCVEPSTYATHFRHWFHHYRASRMLLVDVERLESNPAEVLRDVQEFLNVSTFIDYSTLLVRNERKGYYCARGGPYPKAGQLLKPDGLLEDVWCLSESKGRNYDHSLDGTNHSAFFAESNRELASLILRYPFWRPMRSRSASDLLPQWLRNF
;
A
#
# COMPACT_ATOMS: atom_id res chain seq x y z
N MET A 1 -13.60 72.38 21.42
CA MET A 1 -14.76 72.88 20.64
C MET A 1 -15.93 71.92 20.83
N THR A 2 -16.99 72.40 21.49
CA THR A 2 -18.38 72.45 20.98
C THR A 2 -19.07 71.08 20.84
N TRP A 3 -19.89 70.68 21.83
CA TRP A 3 -21.34 71.03 21.97
C TRP A 3 -22.19 70.21 20.98
N LYS A 4 -23.21 69.44 21.33
CA LYS A 4 -24.31 69.50 22.33
C LYS A 4 -25.22 68.25 22.04
N ARG A 5 -26.24 67.79 22.79
CA ARG A 5 -26.76 67.96 24.18
C ARG A 5 -27.91 66.95 24.39
N TYR A 6 -28.01 66.34 25.60
CA TYR A 6 -29.28 65.98 26.30
C TYR A 6 -30.22 64.98 25.54
N PHE A 7 -31.36 64.46 26.02
CA PHE A 7 -32.09 64.25 27.31
C PHE A 7 -33.12 63.10 27.03
N LEU A 8 -33.91 62.47 27.91
CA LEU A 8 -34.33 62.68 29.32
C LEU A 8 -34.83 61.32 29.88
N PHE A 9 -34.64 61.09 31.19
CA PHE A 9 -35.58 60.51 32.19
C PHE A 9 -36.39 59.20 31.93
N PHE A 10 -36.21 58.17 32.78
CA PHE A 10 -37.03 57.79 33.97
C PHE A 10 -38.20 56.83 33.60
N VAL A 11 -38.80 56.00 34.48
CA VAL A 11 -38.89 56.01 35.95
C VAL A 11 -38.48 54.64 36.58
N CYS A 12 -37.99 54.76 37.81
CA CYS A 12 -37.96 53.88 39.01
C CYS A 12 -39.06 52.78 39.12
N VAL A 13 -39.06 51.81 40.06
CA VAL A 13 -38.72 51.76 41.51
C VAL A 13 -38.18 50.34 41.82
N GLY A 14 -37.13 50.08 42.63
CA GLY A 14 -37.02 50.13 44.11
C GLY A 14 -37.42 48.78 44.77
N ILE A 15 -37.03 48.38 45.99
CA ILE A 15 -36.26 49.06 47.05
C ILE A 15 -35.71 48.03 48.10
N ILE A 16 -34.40 48.13 48.45
CA ILE A 16 -33.77 48.02 49.80
C ILE A 16 -33.94 46.77 50.76
N TYR A 17 -32.77 46.24 51.18
CA TYR A 17 -32.35 45.62 52.48
C TYR A 17 -32.86 44.25 53.04
N LEU A 18 -31.86 43.40 53.37
CA LEU A 18 -31.56 42.74 54.66
C LEU A 18 -32.67 42.26 55.63
N VAL A 19 -32.77 40.93 55.79
CA VAL A 19 -33.00 40.20 57.08
C VAL A 19 -32.16 38.91 57.08
N ALA A 20 -31.75 38.39 58.24
CA ALA A 20 -30.94 37.16 58.37
C ALA A 20 -31.53 36.14 59.38
N HIS A 21 -31.19 34.85 59.21
CA HIS A 21 -31.64 33.67 59.98
C HIS A 21 -33.16 33.37 59.88
N ARG A 22 -33.63 32.12 59.71
CA ARG A 22 -33.27 30.84 60.37
C ARG A 22 -33.74 29.63 59.54
N PHE A 23 -32.95 28.53 59.55
CA PHE A 23 -33.30 27.10 59.30
C PHE A 23 -34.12 26.75 58.01
N ASP A 24 -33.99 25.59 57.34
CA ASP A 24 -33.50 24.28 57.75
C ASP A 24 -32.77 23.50 56.62
N ASN A 25 -32.35 22.26 56.89
CA ASN A 25 -31.49 21.42 56.04
C ASN A 25 -32.02 21.08 54.62
N VAL A 26 -31.19 21.28 53.57
CA VAL A 26 -31.25 20.55 52.28
C VAL A 26 -29.83 20.28 51.74
N ASN A 27 -29.60 19.09 51.17
CA ASN A 27 -28.33 18.72 50.53
C ASN A 27 -27.97 19.63 49.34
N ILE A 28 -26.77 20.23 49.35
CA ILE A 28 -26.16 20.80 48.14
C ILE A 28 -25.52 19.65 47.34
N GLY A 29 -26.36 18.93 46.59
CA GLY A 29 -25.90 18.02 45.55
C GLY A 29 -25.22 18.79 44.41
N SER A 30 -24.25 18.16 43.74
CA SER A 30 -23.52 18.76 42.62
C SER A 30 -24.46 19.07 41.44
N GLN A 31 -24.83 20.34 41.25
CA GLN A 31 -25.52 20.78 40.04
C GLN A 31 -24.52 20.85 38.87
N SER A 32 -24.35 19.71 38.20
CA SER A 32 -23.88 19.70 36.83
C SER A 32 -24.87 20.46 35.94
N PHE A 33 -24.39 21.47 35.22
CA PHE A 33 -25.17 22.10 34.16
C PHE A 33 -25.32 21.11 32.98
N VAL A 34 -26.36 20.28 33.04
CA VAL A 34 -26.76 19.40 31.94
C VAL A 34 -27.43 20.26 30.87
N LEU A 35 -26.64 20.77 29.93
CA LEU A 35 -27.16 21.25 28.65
C LEU A 35 -27.86 20.07 27.94
N ASN A 36 -29.12 20.28 27.56
CA ASN A 36 -30.02 19.20 27.20
C ASN A 36 -29.80 18.72 25.75
N VAL A 37 -28.83 17.82 25.54
CA VAL A 37 -28.55 17.20 24.23
C VAL A 37 -29.55 16.07 23.93
N ARG A 38 -30.80 16.48 23.69
CA ARG A 38 -31.93 15.69 23.16
C ARG A 38 -32.78 16.63 22.27
N SER A 39 -33.47 16.21 21.22
CA SER A 39 -33.82 14.84 20.79
C SER A 39 -34.01 14.72 19.27
N HIS A 40 -33.38 13.72 18.66
CA HIS A 40 -33.89 13.03 17.47
C HIS A 40 -33.56 11.53 17.60
N ASN A 41 -34.28 10.83 18.49
CA ASN A 41 -34.24 9.36 18.60
C ASN A 41 -35.15 8.72 17.55
N LEU A 42 -34.99 9.11 16.28
CA LEU A 42 -35.78 8.59 15.17
C LEU A 42 -35.32 7.15 14.87
N GLN A 43 -36.19 6.17 15.14
CA GLN A 43 -35.92 4.75 14.86
C GLN A 43 -36.16 4.45 13.39
N THR A 44 -35.13 3.98 12.68
CA THR A 44 -35.28 3.61 11.27
C THR A 44 -36.00 2.27 11.10
N SER A 45 -36.79 2.14 10.02
CA SER A 45 -37.46 0.88 9.70
C SER A 45 -36.49 -0.16 9.15
N VAL A 46 -36.36 -1.29 9.86
CA VAL A 46 -35.60 -2.47 9.41
C VAL A 46 -36.57 -3.54 8.94
N PRO A 47 -36.55 -3.92 7.64
CA PRO A 47 -37.27 -5.10 7.17
C PRO A 47 -36.79 -6.37 7.90
N PRO A 48 -37.68 -7.34 8.18
CA PRO A 48 -37.23 -8.65 8.66
C PRO A 48 -36.31 -9.28 7.60
N ARG A 49 -35.11 -9.70 8.04
CA ARG A 49 -34.15 -10.44 7.19
C ARG A 49 -34.79 -11.74 6.69
N LEU A 50 -34.39 -12.14 5.48
CA LEU A 50 -34.60 -13.51 5.01
C LEU A 50 -33.78 -14.49 5.88
N PRO A 51 -34.27 -15.74 6.11
CA PRO A 51 -33.50 -16.75 6.82
C PRO A 51 -32.20 -17.11 6.10
N ASN A 52 -31.09 -17.15 6.84
CA ASN A 52 -29.81 -17.61 6.32
C ASN A 52 -29.75 -19.15 6.27
N ASP A 53 -30.14 -19.78 5.16
CA ASP A 53 -29.80 -21.20 4.95
C ASP A 53 -28.28 -21.37 4.94
N ILE A 54 -27.76 -22.24 5.80
CA ILE A 54 -26.33 -22.29 6.13
C ILE A 54 -25.57 -23.21 5.16
N TYR A 55 -25.26 -22.69 3.97
CA TYR A 55 -24.18 -23.20 3.14
C TYR A 55 -23.50 -22.06 2.37
N ARG A 56 -22.30 -21.66 2.79
CA ARG A 56 -21.40 -20.78 2.02
C ARG A 56 -20.17 -21.60 1.60
N PRO A 57 -19.78 -21.66 0.32
CA PRO A 57 -18.55 -22.34 -0.08
C PRO A 57 -17.31 -21.60 0.46
N LYS A 58 -16.37 -22.34 1.06
CA LYS A 58 -15.10 -21.78 1.56
C LYS A 58 -14.12 -21.60 0.39
N HIS A 59 -14.09 -20.42 -0.21
CA HIS A 59 -13.05 -20.02 -1.17
C HIS A 59 -11.83 -19.43 -0.44
N PRO A 60 -10.58 -19.67 -0.92
CA PRO A 60 -9.37 -19.30 -0.17
C PRO A 60 -9.07 -17.79 -0.14
N HIS A 61 -9.51 -17.02 -1.15
CA HIS A 61 -9.42 -15.55 -1.17
C HIS A 61 -10.65 -14.95 -1.88
N PRO A 62 -11.17 -13.76 -1.50
CA PRO A 62 -12.31 -13.13 -2.16
C PRO A 62 -11.82 -12.16 -3.24
N LEU A 63 -12.12 -12.43 -4.51
CA LEU A 63 -12.02 -11.40 -5.55
C LEU A 63 -13.27 -10.51 -5.51
N ILE A 64 -13.04 -9.21 -5.58
CA ILE A 64 -14.06 -8.19 -5.82
C ILE A 64 -13.91 -7.69 -7.26
N LEU A 65 -14.98 -7.72 -8.04
CA LEU A 65 -15.01 -7.05 -9.34
C LEU A 65 -15.43 -5.59 -9.15
N LEU A 66 -14.76 -4.66 -9.83
CA LEU A 66 -15.18 -3.26 -9.91
C LEU A 66 -15.54 -2.93 -11.35
N ILE A 67 -16.81 -2.64 -11.61
CA ILE A 67 -17.30 -2.26 -12.94
C ILE A 67 -17.16 -0.75 -13.09
N THR A 68 -16.23 -0.31 -13.94
CA THR A 68 -15.85 1.10 -14.11
C THR A 68 -16.67 1.81 -15.19
N VAL A 69 -16.78 3.14 -15.10
CA VAL A 69 -17.57 3.98 -16.03
C VAL A 69 -16.92 4.15 -17.41
N SER A 70 -15.61 3.97 -17.55
CA SER A 70 -14.88 4.24 -18.81
C SER A 70 -13.88 3.16 -19.21
N ASP A 71 -13.69 2.99 -20.52
CA ASP A 71 -12.69 2.09 -21.12
C ASP A 71 -11.26 2.64 -21.08
N ARG A 72 -11.07 3.96 -20.88
CA ARG A 72 -9.79 4.63 -21.13
C ARG A 72 -8.80 4.58 -19.97
N ALA A 73 -9.26 4.93 -18.77
CA ALA A 73 -8.43 5.08 -17.58
C ALA A 73 -9.30 4.97 -16.33
N ILE A 74 -8.72 4.47 -15.24
CA ILE A 74 -9.40 4.36 -13.94
C ILE A 74 -9.62 5.77 -13.38
N SER A 75 -10.88 6.13 -13.16
CA SER A 75 -11.31 7.40 -12.55
C SER A 75 -10.77 7.57 -11.14
N GLU A 76 -10.86 8.78 -10.58
CA GLU A 76 -10.51 9.00 -9.19
C GLU A 76 -11.48 8.28 -8.23
N ASP A 77 -12.77 8.21 -8.57
CA ASP A 77 -13.79 7.48 -7.81
C ASP A 77 -13.51 5.98 -7.74
N ALA A 78 -13.16 5.36 -8.87
CA ALA A 78 -12.71 3.98 -8.91
C ALA A 78 -11.39 3.79 -8.14
N ARG A 79 -10.47 4.77 -8.14
CA ARG A 79 -9.25 4.72 -7.30
C ARG A 79 -9.55 4.81 -5.80
N LEU A 80 -10.58 5.53 -5.37
CA LEU A 80 -11.02 5.52 -3.96
C LEU A 80 -11.57 4.14 -3.58
N VAL A 81 -12.47 3.57 -4.39
CA VAL A 81 -13.01 2.21 -4.15
C VAL A 81 -11.88 1.18 -4.10
N ILE A 82 -10.94 1.22 -5.05
CA ILE A 82 -9.72 0.39 -5.02
C ILE A 82 -8.88 0.66 -3.76
N SER A 83 -8.77 1.90 -3.30
CA SER A 83 -8.04 2.25 -2.07
C SER A 83 -8.62 1.56 -0.84
N VAL A 84 -9.94 1.66 -0.64
CA VAL A 84 -10.63 1.05 0.52
C VAL A 84 -10.47 -0.47 0.48
N VAL A 85 -10.76 -1.10 -0.67
CA VAL A 85 -10.70 -2.57 -0.82
C VAL A 85 -9.28 -3.11 -0.64
N GLN A 86 -8.26 -2.43 -1.21
CA GLN A 86 -6.85 -2.81 -1.00
C GLN A 86 -6.37 -2.57 0.43
N SER A 87 -6.89 -1.55 1.12
CA SER A 87 -6.56 -1.28 2.53
C SER A 87 -7.16 -2.32 3.48
N LEU A 88 -8.27 -2.95 3.08
CA LEU A 88 -8.83 -4.16 3.69
C LEU A 88 -8.15 -5.46 3.22
N ARG A 89 -7.06 -5.37 2.44
CA ARG A 89 -6.24 -6.48 1.93
C ARG A 89 -6.96 -7.43 0.97
N LEU A 90 -8.07 -7.01 0.40
CA LEU A 90 -8.87 -7.80 -0.52
C LEU A 90 -8.41 -7.60 -1.96
N ALA A 91 -8.51 -8.65 -2.77
CA ALA A 91 -8.18 -8.60 -4.18
C ALA A 91 -9.29 -7.87 -4.95
N ILE A 92 -8.92 -6.88 -5.76
CA ILE A 92 -9.88 -6.12 -6.60
C ILE A 92 -9.43 -6.10 -8.05
N HIS A 93 -10.36 -6.40 -8.96
CA HIS A 93 -10.14 -6.40 -10.40
C HIS A 93 -11.08 -5.42 -11.10
N PRO A 94 -10.57 -4.26 -11.57
CA PRO A 94 -11.38 -3.31 -12.34
C PRO A 94 -11.60 -3.81 -13.77
N LEU A 95 -12.85 -3.78 -14.23
CA LEU A 95 -13.29 -4.12 -15.57
C LEU A 95 -14.20 -3.02 -16.10
N ASN A 96 -13.98 -2.60 -17.35
CA ASN A 96 -14.94 -1.76 -18.06
C ASN A 96 -16.16 -2.58 -18.54
N PRO A 97 -17.31 -1.96 -18.88
CA PRO A 97 -18.56 -2.69 -19.09
C PRO A 97 -18.51 -3.65 -20.29
N MET A 98 -17.75 -3.28 -21.34
CA MET A 98 -17.52 -4.12 -22.52
C MET A 98 -16.68 -5.36 -22.19
N SER A 99 -15.59 -5.17 -21.43
CA SER A 99 -14.70 -6.26 -21.00
C SER A 99 -15.37 -7.19 -20.00
N PHE A 100 -16.24 -6.65 -19.13
CA PHE A 100 -17.08 -7.44 -18.24
C PHE A 100 -18.08 -8.28 -19.03
N SER A 101 -18.82 -7.67 -19.95
CA SER A 101 -19.85 -8.34 -20.76
C SER A 101 -19.27 -9.47 -21.63
N SER A 102 -18.03 -9.36 -22.10
CA SER A 102 -17.36 -10.42 -22.87
C SER A 102 -16.76 -11.54 -22.02
N GLN A 103 -16.46 -11.29 -20.74
CA GLN A 103 -15.80 -12.25 -19.84
C GLN A 103 -16.72 -12.88 -18.78
N ILE A 104 -17.95 -12.37 -18.59
CA ILE A 104 -18.84 -12.75 -17.48
C ILE A 104 -19.03 -14.28 -17.35
N HIS A 105 -19.26 -15.00 -18.45
CA HIS A 105 -19.41 -16.46 -18.44
C HIS A 105 -18.14 -17.21 -18.01
N GLN A 106 -16.95 -16.66 -18.30
CA GLN A 106 -15.66 -17.22 -17.85
C GLN A 106 -15.39 -16.91 -16.37
N LEU A 107 -15.76 -15.71 -15.92
CA LEU A 107 -15.61 -15.29 -14.51
C LEU A 107 -16.54 -16.08 -13.58
N ILE A 108 -17.76 -16.39 -14.06
CA ILE A 108 -18.77 -17.22 -13.39
C ILE A 108 -18.37 -18.69 -13.33
N SER A 109 -17.97 -19.28 -14.46
CA SER A 109 -17.70 -20.74 -14.54
C SER A 109 -16.54 -21.17 -13.64
N ALA A 110 -15.53 -20.32 -13.50
CA ALA A 110 -14.41 -20.51 -12.57
C ALA A 110 -14.68 -19.97 -11.14
N LYS A 111 -15.88 -19.47 -10.85
CA LYS A 111 -16.35 -18.98 -9.53
C LYS A 111 -15.39 -17.97 -8.86
N TYR A 112 -14.84 -17.03 -9.64
CA TYR A 112 -13.71 -16.23 -9.16
C TYR A 112 -14.07 -15.18 -8.10
N PHE A 113 -15.29 -14.62 -8.09
CA PHE A 113 -15.63 -13.43 -7.29
C PHE A 113 -16.77 -13.63 -6.30
N GLN A 114 -16.69 -12.93 -5.17
CA GLN A 114 -17.66 -12.92 -4.05
C GLN A 114 -18.43 -11.59 -3.91
N MET A 115 -18.02 -10.54 -4.60
CA MET A 115 -18.68 -9.22 -4.58
C MET A 115 -18.51 -8.50 -5.92
N VAL A 116 -19.49 -7.71 -6.31
CA VAL A 116 -19.39 -6.75 -7.43
C VAL A 116 -19.63 -5.34 -6.90
N ILE A 117 -18.75 -4.41 -7.25
CA ILE A 117 -18.93 -2.99 -7.01
C ILE A 117 -19.16 -2.30 -8.35
N PHE A 118 -20.24 -1.53 -8.48
CA PHE A 118 -20.49 -0.67 -9.65
C PHE A 118 -20.07 0.76 -9.33
N GLU A 119 -19.15 1.31 -10.12
CA GLU A 119 -18.76 2.72 -10.04
C GLU A 119 -19.94 3.67 -10.35
N ASP A 120 -20.86 3.23 -11.22
CA ASP A 120 -22.17 3.83 -11.45
C ASP A 120 -23.23 2.73 -11.69
N PHE A 121 -24.31 2.71 -10.90
CA PHE A 121 -25.29 1.63 -10.93
C PHE A 121 -26.11 1.60 -12.22
N LEU A 122 -26.17 2.71 -12.96
CA LEU A 122 -26.85 2.77 -14.26
C LEU A 122 -26.25 1.78 -15.28
N ILE A 123 -24.97 1.41 -15.11
CA ILE A 123 -24.31 0.39 -15.92
C ILE A 123 -25.04 -0.96 -15.81
N TYR A 124 -25.48 -1.37 -14.61
CA TYR A 124 -26.14 -2.66 -14.35
C TYR A 124 -27.45 -2.83 -15.15
N PHE A 125 -28.22 -1.75 -15.33
CA PHE A 125 -29.44 -1.75 -16.16
C PHE A 125 -29.13 -1.67 -17.66
N SER A 126 -28.01 -1.08 -18.05
CA SER A 126 -27.53 -1.03 -19.44
C SER A 126 -26.84 -2.32 -19.95
N LEU A 127 -26.59 -3.31 -19.06
CA LEU A 127 -25.93 -4.56 -19.43
C LEU A 127 -26.74 -5.33 -20.50
N PRO A 128 -26.08 -5.97 -21.49
CA PRO A 128 -26.76 -6.87 -22.42
C PRO A 128 -27.55 -7.94 -21.68
N ALA A 129 -28.80 -8.20 -22.06
CA ALA A 129 -29.73 -9.03 -21.30
C ALA A 129 -29.18 -10.41 -20.90
N VAL A 130 -28.39 -11.05 -21.77
CA VAL A 130 -27.71 -12.33 -21.49
C VAL A 130 -26.66 -12.19 -20.39
N ALA A 131 -25.84 -11.14 -20.44
CA ALA A 131 -24.83 -10.85 -19.42
C ALA A 131 -25.46 -10.43 -18.09
N LYS A 132 -26.57 -9.69 -18.13
CA LYS A 132 -27.34 -9.31 -16.94
C LYS A 132 -27.97 -10.54 -16.27
N SER A 133 -28.66 -11.41 -17.03
CA SER A 133 -29.22 -12.66 -16.47
C SER A 133 -28.12 -13.52 -15.85
N ALA A 134 -27.02 -13.74 -16.57
CA ALA A 134 -25.90 -14.54 -16.06
C ALA A 134 -25.32 -13.98 -14.74
N LEU A 135 -25.18 -12.66 -14.62
CA LEU A 135 -24.80 -12.00 -13.37
C LEU A 135 -25.87 -12.21 -12.28
N ASP A 136 -27.13 -11.94 -12.58
CA ASP A 136 -28.24 -12.02 -11.62
C ASP A 136 -28.40 -13.43 -11.06
N ASP A 137 -28.35 -14.45 -11.94
CA ASP A 137 -28.46 -15.87 -11.60
C ASP A 137 -27.25 -16.33 -10.77
N TYR A 138 -26.04 -15.89 -11.12
CA TYR A 138 -24.84 -16.14 -10.31
C TYR A 138 -24.92 -15.49 -8.93
N CYS A 139 -25.41 -14.24 -8.85
CA CYS A 139 -25.57 -13.51 -7.59
C CYS A 139 -26.59 -14.18 -6.65
N LYS A 140 -27.74 -14.62 -7.18
CA LYS A 140 -28.75 -15.36 -6.40
C LYS A 140 -28.22 -16.71 -5.93
N THR A 141 -27.61 -17.49 -6.83
CA THR A 141 -27.13 -18.85 -6.56
C THR A 141 -25.95 -18.88 -5.56
N ASN A 142 -25.04 -17.90 -5.63
CA ASN A 142 -23.81 -17.89 -4.82
C ASN A 142 -23.81 -16.83 -3.72
N ARG A 143 -24.92 -16.09 -3.54
CA ARG A 143 -25.08 -14.94 -2.62
C ARG A 143 -23.99 -13.88 -2.77
N VAL A 144 -23.67 -13.54 -4.01
CA VAL A 144 -22.74 -12.44 -4.31
C VAL A 144 -23.46 -11.12 -4.10
N ALA A 145 -22.94 -10.31 -3.20
CA ALA A 145 -23.48 -9.00 -2.88
C ALA A 145 -23.06 -7.94 -3.91
N VAL A 146 -23.93 -6.96 -4.12
CA VAL A 146 -23.66 -5.79 -4.98
C VAL A 146 -23.49 -4.54 -4.12
N ILE A 147 -22.43 -3.77 -4.34
CA ILE A 147 -22.34 -2.39 -3.86
C ILE A 147 -22.39 -1.47 -5.08
N ALA A 148 -23.11 -0.36 -5.01
CA ALA A 148 -23.19 0.55 -6.14
C ALA A 148 -23.34 2.01 -5.71
N PHE A 149 -22.78 2.89 -6.53
CA PHE A 149 -22.88 4.34 -6.42
C PHE A 149 -23.70 4.88 -7.59
N PHE A 150 -24.16 6.14 -7.52
CA PHE A 150 -24.78 6.83 -8.65
C PHE A 150 -23.91 8.03 -9.04
N GLN A 151 -23.45 8.08 -10.30
CA GLN A 151 -22.68 9.20 -10.84
C GLN A 151 -23.42 9.95 -11.95
N ASN A 152 -23.84 9.25 -13.01
CA ASN A 152 -24.48 9.86 -14.17
C ASN A 152 -26.00 10.02 -13.99
N ALA A 153 -26.49 10.11 -12.75
CA ALA A 153 -27.93 10.22 -12.46
C ALA A 153 -28.59 11.46 -13.09
N HIS A 154 -27.81 12.44 -13.53
CA HIS A 154 -28.27 13.57 -14.35
C HIS A 154 -28.74 13.18 -15.77
N THR A 155 -28.51 11.93 -16.21
CA THR A 155 -29.04 11.37 -17.47
C THR A 155 -30.33 10.56 -17.25
N LEU A 156 -30.82 10.43 -16.01
CA LEU A 156 -32.08 9.74 -15.72
C LEU A 156 -33.29 10.55 -16.21
N ARG A 157 -34.39 9.84 -16.48
CA ARG A 157 -35.60 10.45 -17.01
C ARG A 157 -36.43 11.05 -15.86
N GLY A 158 -36.57 12.38 -15.87
CA GLY A 158 -37.41 13.11 -14.92
C GLY A 158 -38.89 12.69 -14.98
N ILE A 159 -39.56 12.72 -13.83
CA ILE A 159 -40.97 12.32 -13.69
C ILE A 159 -41.89 13.46 -14.19
N PRO A 160 -42.94 13.16 -14.99
CA PRO A 160 -43.90 14.17 -15.42
C PRO A 160 -44.50 14.97 -14.25
N GLY A 161 -44.30 16.29 -14.27
CA GLY A 161 -44.81 17.21 -13.25
C GLY A 161 -43.90 17.44 -12.04
N ASN A 162 -42.81 16.68 -11.85
CA ASN A 162 -41.85 16.90 -10.76
C ASN A 162 -40.39 16.67 -11.22
N GLU A 163 -39.72 17.78 -11.55
CA GLU A 163 -38.35 17.81 -12.10
C GLU A 163 -37.26 17.43 -11.08
N ASP A 164 -37.53 17.51 -9.77
CA ASP A 164 -36.60 17.06 -8.71
C ASP A 164 -36.34 15.54 -8.80
N PHE A 165 -37.30 14.76 -9.31
CA PHE A 165 -37.31 13.30 -9.26
C PHE A 165 -37.13 12.67 -10.64
N ALA A 166 -36.32 11.61 -10.71
CA ALA A 166 -36.13 10.80 -11.90
C ALA A 166 -36.30 9.30 -11.61
N GLU A 167 -36.76 8.55 -12.61
CA GLU A 167 -36.86 7.10 -12.56
C GLU A 167 -35.50 6.46 -12.86
N ILE A 168 -35.07 5.51 -12.02
CA ILE A 168 -33.78 4.81 -12.19
C ILE A 168 -33.89 3.74 -13.28
N ASP A 169 -34.86 2.85 -13.15
CA ASP A 169 -35.24 1.85 -14.16
C ASP A 169 -36.70 1.40 -13.90
N PRO A 170 -37.54 1.16 -14.93
CA PRO A 170 -38.93 0.72 -14.74
C PRO A 170 -39.07 -0.56 -13.89
N SER A 171 -38.12 -1.50 -13.95
CA SER A 171 -38.14 -2.74 -13.17
C SER A 171 -37.74 -2.57 -11.70
N TYR A 172 -37.12 -1.45 -11.32
CA TYR A 172 -36.57 -1.25 -9.97
C TYR A 172 -37.35 -0.19 -9.18
N PRO A 173 -37.93 -0.50 -8.00
CA PRO A 173 -38.88 0.36 -7.29
C PRO A 173 -38.24 1.53 -6.49
N LEU A 174 -37.14 2.09 -6.98
CA LEU A 174 -36.54 3.32 -6.45
C LEU A 174 -36.57 4.45 -7.47
N LEU A 175 -36.74 5.66 -6.94
CA LEU A 175 -36.64 6.93 -7.64
C LEU A 175 -35.43 7.68 -7.08
N PHE A 176 -34.76 8.43 -7.95
CA PHE A 176 -33.62 9.26 -7.62
C PHE A 176 -34.10 10.72 -7.50
N ARG A 177 -34.04 11.30 -6.31
CA ARG A 177 -34.35 12.73 -6.09
C ARG A 177 -33.06 13.53 -6.11
N SER A 178 -32.89 14.43 -7.07
CA SER A 178 -31.83 15.44 -7.09
C SER A 178 -32.23 16.70 -6.32
N PHE A 179 -31.26 17.48 -5.84
CA PHE A 179 -31.51 18.73 -5.11
C PHE A 179 -30.93 19.95 -5.83
N ALA A 180 -31.75 20.99 -5.99
CA ALA A 180 -31.33 22.25 -6.58
C ALA A 180 -30.39 23.06 -5.67
N THR A 181 -29.67 24.01 -6.24
CA THR A 181 -28.56 24.75 -5.60
C THR A 181 -28.97 25.67 -4.44
N SER A 182 -30.27 25.87 -4.22
CA SER A 182 -30.88 26.63 -3.11
C SER A 182 -31.61 25.73 -2.09
N SER A 183 -31.75 24.43 -2.35
CA SER A 183 -32.54 23.47 -1.57
C SER A 183 -31.70 22.27 -1.15
N SER A 184 -30.46 22.52 -0.71
CA SER A 184 -29.55 21.47 -0.23
C SER A 184 -30.09 20.74 1.01
N PRO A 185 -29.87 19.41 1.11
CA PRO A 185 -30.15 18.67 2.35
C PRO A 185 -29.35 19.19 3.55
N LYS A 186 -29.84 18.89 4.76
CA LYS A 186 -29.28 19.36 6.04
C LYS A 186 -28.86 18.17 6.90
N GLY A 187 -27.59 18.17 7.31
CA GLY A 187 -26.98 17.16 8.18
C GLY A 187 -26.82 15.79 7.53
N PHE A 188 -25.91 14.98 8.10
CA PHE A 188 -25.68 13.60 7.72
C PHE A 188 -25.90 12.70 8.94
N PHE A 189 -26.81 11.73 8.81
CA PHE A 189 -27.26 10.90 9.92
C PHE A 189 -27.04 9.42 9.60
N LEU A 190 -26.64 8.65 10.60
CA LEU A 190 -26.48 7.21 10.49
C LEU A 190 -27.61 6.49 11.23
N SER A 191 -28.20 5.46 10.61
CA SER A 191 -29.19 4.62 11.27
C SER A 191 -28.60 3.95 12.52
N ARG A 192 -29.39 3.81 13.60
CA ARG A 192 -28.99 3.03 14.78
C ARG A 192 -29.33 1.55 14.68
N GLU A 193 -30.34 1.24 13.88
CA GLU A 193 -30.91 -0.09 13.68
C GLU A 193 -30.30 -0.81 12.46
N SER A 194 -29.49 -0.11 11.65
CA SER A 194 -28.78 -0.69 10.51
C SER A 194 -27.79 -1.77 10.95
N ASP A 195 -27.93 -2.95 10.36
CA ASP A 195 -27.10 -4.12 10.59
C ASP A 195 -25.80 -4.12 9.76
N VAL A 196 -25.60 -3.08 8.94
CA VAL A 196 -24.39 -2.81 8.16
C VAL A 196 -23.32 -2.13 9.03
N LEU A 197 -23.72 -1.26 9.97
CA LEU A 197 -22.78 -0.41 10.70
C LEU A 197 -21.98 -1.16 11.77
N HIS A 198 -20.71 -1.46 11.46
CA HIS A 198 -19.78 -2.18 12.33
C HIS A 198 -18.78 -1.22 12.99
N ILE A 199 -17.92 -0.57 12.20
CA ILE A 199 -17.00 0.48 12.64
C ILE A 199 -17.74 1.80 12.83
N ALA A 200 -18.76 2.11 12.01
CA ALA A 200 -19.52 3.34 12.17
C ALA A 200 -20.47 3.31 13.40
N ARG A 201 -20.75 4.49 13.95
CA ARG A 201 -21.64 4.70 15.11
C ARG A 201 -22.95 5.35 14.68
N GLY A 202 -24.06 4.62 14.82
CA GLY A 202 -25.40 5.10 14.49
C GLY A 202 -25.91 6.24 15.40
N GLY A 203 -26.64 7.18 14.80
CA GLY A 203 -27.29 8.31 15.45
C GLY A 203 -27.12 9.63 14.69
N GLN A 204 -27.70 10.70 15.24
CA GLN A 204 -27.35 12.06 14.88
C GLN A 204 -25.94 12.39 15.40
N VAL A 205 -25.09 12.91 14.52
CA VAL A 205 -23.93 13.69 14.93
C VAL A 205 -24.29 15.16 14.82
N ASP A 206 -24.28 15.86 15.95
CA ASP A 206 -24.26 17.32 15.92
C ASP A 206 -22.83 17.77 15.63
N GLU A 207 -22.61 18.40 14.46
CA GLU A 207 -21.33 18.96 14.08
C GLU A 207 -20.92 20.14 14.99
N ARG A 208 -21.88 20.77 15.69
CA ARG A 208 -21.64 21.87 16.63
C ARG A 208 -21.00 21.39 17.94
N ASP A 209 -21.25 20.13 18.37
CA ASP A 209 -20.56 19.54 19.54
C ASP A 209 -19.04 19.50 19.33
N LEU A 210 -18.57 19.35 18.08
CA LEU A 210 -17.13 19.39 17.75
C LEU A 210 -16.54 20.81 17.88
N THR A 211 -17.39 21.84 18.05
CA THR A 211 -16.97 23.24 18.30
C THR A 211 -17.02 23.62 19.79
N ASP A 212 -18.02 23.17 20.56
CA ASP A 212 -18.09 23.45 22.00
C ASP A 212 -17.17 22.54 22.86
N GLN A 213 -16.59 21.46 22.30
CA GLN A 213 -15.55 20.66 23.00
C GLN A 213 -14.13 21.26 22.98
N LEU A 214 -13.96 22.49 22.48
CA LEU A 214 -12.68 23.20 22.52
C LEU A 214 -12.24 23.49 23.98
N PRO A 215 -10.96 23.29 24.33
CA PRO A 215 -10.41 23.89 25.55
C PRO A 215 -10.45 25.43 25.39
N PRO A 216 -11.08 26.18 26.32
CA PRO A 216 -11.23 27.63 26.17
C PRO A 216 -9.88 28.36 26.26
N CYS A 217 -9.70 29.42 25.46
CA CYS A 217 -8.53 30.33 25.52
C CYS A 217 -8.26 30.77 26.98
N ARG A 218 -7.23 30.17 27.59
CA ARG A 218 -6.82 30.47 28.97
C ARG A 218 -6.17 31.84 29.06
N ASP A 219 -6.16 32.43 30.26
CA ASP A 219 -5.82 33.86 30.44
C ASP A 219 -4.44 34.29 29.94
N TRP A 220 -3.46 33.37 29.90
CA TRP A 220 -2.16 33.63 29.31
C TRP A 220 -2.17 33.57 27.77
N GLN A 221 -3.05 32.76 27.16
CA GLN A 221 -3.25 32.75 25.70
C GLN A 221 -3.97 34.00 25.20
N ARG A 222 -4.86 34.61 26.03
CA ARG A 222 -5.60 35.85 25.71
C ARG A 222 -4.71 37.07 25.42
N ARG A 223 -3.40 36.98 25.68
CA ARG A 223 -2.40 38.02 25.35
C ARG A 223 -1.67 37.77 24.03
N SER A 224 -1.88 36.62 23.37
CA SER A 224 -1.48 36.42 21.98
C SER A 224 -2.53 37.07 21.07
N PRO A 225 -2.13 37.85 20.04
CA PRO A 225 -3.07 38.36 19.03
C PRO A 225 -3.71 37.25 18.17
N MET A 226 -3.29 35.98 18.35
CA MET A 226 -3.74 34.81 17.59
C MET A 226 -4.63 33.83 18.39
N CYS A 227 -5.06 34.13 19.63
CA CYS A 227 -6.04 33.26 20.31
C CYS A 227 -7.45 33.48 19.73
N PHE A 228 -7.77 32.75 18.65
CA PHE A 228 -9.01 32.72 17.85
C PHE A 228 -10.18 33.56 18.41
N PRO A 229 -10.22 34.88 18.13
CA PRO A 229 -11.24 35.77 18.68
C PRO A 229 -12.45 35.86 17.73
N LEU A 230 -13.00 34.70 17.35
CA LEU A 230 -14.15 34.61 16.44
C LEU A 230 -15.40 34.06 17.15
N ARG A 231 -16.50 34.76 16.95
CA ARG A 231 -17.72 34.68 17.78
C ARG A 231 -18.43 33.33 17.69
N ARG A 232 -19.03 32.90 18.80
CA ARG A 232 -20.08 31.86 18.87
C ARG A 232 -21.18 32.07 17.82
N ASP A 233 -21.46 33.33 17.50
CA ASP A 233 -22.56 33.74 16.62
C ASP A 233 -22.19 33.66 15.11
N GLY A 234 -20.90 33.47 14.79
CA GLY A 234 -20.41 33.37 13.41
C GLY A 234 -19.74 32.03 13.09
N TYR A 235 -19.16 31.35 14.08
CA TYR A 235 -18.47 30.08 13.89
C TYR A 235 -19.37 28.95 13.34
N PRO A 236 -20.66 28.80 13.71
CA PRO A 236 -21.55 27.79 13.11
C PRO A 236 -21.88 28.07 11.64
N GLN A 237 -21.96 29.35 11.25
CA GLN A 237 -22.16 29.74 9.86
C GLN A 237 -20.89 29.44 9.06
N LEU A 238 -19.72 29.83 9.60
CA LEU A 238 -18.43 29.52 9.00
C LEU A 238 -18.19 28.01 8.91
N LEU A 239 -18.59 27.21 9.91
CA LEU A 239 -18.49 25.75 9.86
C LEU A 239 -19.48 25.14 8.85
N SER A 240 -20.68 25.70 8.69
CA SER A 240 -21.60 25.28 7.62
C SER A 240 -21.03 25.60 6.24
N ASP A 241 -20.43 26.77 6.07
CA ASP A 241 -19.78 27.19 4.83
C ASP A 241 -18.46 26.44 4.58
N VAL A 242 -17.73 26.03 5.63
CA VAL A 242 -16.53 25.18 5.58
C VAL A 242 -16.86 23.71 5.37
N THR A 243 -17.94 23.14 5.92
CA THR A 243 -18.46 21.83 5.50
C THR A 243 -18.89 21.86 4.02
N ALA A 244 -19.33 23.03 3.53
CA ALA A 244 -19.53 23.30 2.10
C ALA A 244 -18.23 23.59 1.30
N PHE A 245 -17.07 23.71 1.93
CA PHE A 245 -15.75 23.96 1.32
C PHE A 245 -14.78 22.76 1.42
N VAL A 246 -14.90 21.91 2.45
CA VAL A 246 -14.17 20.63 2.65
C VAL A 246 -14.32 19.68 1.45
N ARG A 247 -15.40 19.85 0.68
CA ARG A 247 -15.61 19.27 -0.66
C ARG A 247 -14.43 19.49 -1.64
N HIS A 248 -13.52 20.43 -1.37
CA HIS A 248 -12.31 20.69 -2.16
C HIS A 248 -11.21 19.61 -2.02
N PHE A 249 -11.25 18.78 -0.97
CA PHE A 249 -10.13 17.91 -0.55
C PHE A 249 -9.60 16.91 -1.58
N VAL A 250 -10.38 16.60 -2.62
CA VAL A 250 -10.05 15.59 -3.64
C VAL A 250 -9.06 16.09 -4.69
N TYR A 251 -8.99 17.41 -4.95
CA TYR A 251 -8.45 17.93 -6.21
C TYR A 251 -6.93 18.17 -6.28
N LEU A 252 -6.13 17.58 -5.39
CA LEU A 252 -4.66 17.71 -5.36
C LEU A 252 -3.88 16.38 -5.18
N LEU A 253 -4.43 15.26 -5.67
CA LEU A 253 -3.65 14.04 -5.92
C LEU A 253 -3.15 13.90 -7.37
N PRO A 254 -2.26 14.80 -7.83
CA PRO A 254 -1.20 14.43 -8.77
C PRO A 254 0.19 14.70 -8.18
N ASP A 255 0.91 13.62 -7.87
CA ASP A 255 2.35 13.51 -7.56
C ASP A 255 2.98 14.37 -6.42
N PHE A 256 3.99 13.76 -5.81
CA PHE A 256 4.70 14.20 -4.59
C PHE A 256 5.51 15.51 -4.73
N VAL A 257 5.54 16.13 -5.93
CA VAL A 257 6.33 17.34 -6.25
C VAL A 257 5.91 18.56 -5.40
N SER A 258 4.65 18.63 -4.96
CA SER A 258 4.08 19.80 -4.28
C SER A 258 4.67 20.14 -2.91
N VAL A 259 5.42 19.22 -2.26
CA VAL A 259 6.08 19.48 -0.97
C VAL A 259 7.23 20.50 -1.09
N LEU A 260 7.81 20.66 -2.29
CA LEU A 260 8.85 21.66 -2.58
C LEU A 260 8.59 22.52 -3.84
N GLY A 261 7.57 22.22 -4.66
CA GLY A 261 7.37 22.86 -5.96
C GLY A 261 5.91 23.13 -6.35
N ARG A 262 5.55 24.42 -6.37
CA ARG A 262 4.44 25.10 -7.09
C ARG A 262 3.41 24.25 -7.85
N SER A 263 2.14 24.37 -7.46
CA SER A 263 1.00 24.35 -8.40
C SER A 263 -0.08 25.34 -7.96
N CYS A 264 -0.20 26.47 -8.66
CA CYS A 264 -1.22 27.49 -8.37
C CYS A 264 -2.52 27.19 -9.13
N VAL A 265 -3.35 26.30 -8.57
CA VAL A 265 -4.74 26.11 -9.05
C VAL A 265 -5.47 27.45 -8.92
N THR A 266 -5.97 27.99 -10.03
CA THR A 266 -6.61 29.33 -10.01
C THR A 266 -7.93 29.29 -9.24
N LYS A 267 -8.29 30.39 -8.56
CA LYS A 267 -9.60 30.51 -7.88
C LYS A 267 -10.78 30.27 -8.85
N ALA A 268 -10.62 30.60 -10.14
CA ALA A 268 -11.63 30.38 -11.19
C ALA A 268 -11.77 28.91 -11.66
N SER A 269 -10.80 28.04 -11.35
CA SER A 269 -10.93 26.58 -11.49
C SER A 269 -11.65 25.99 -10.28
N VAL A 270 -11.25 26.36 -9.06
CA VAL A 270 -11.92 25.93 -7.82
C VAL A 270 -13.40 26.31 -7.83
N TRP A 271 -13.73 27.53 -8.27
CA TRP A 271 -15.11 28.01 -8.32
C TRP A 271 -15.99 27.26 -9.35
N ARG A 272 -15.41 26.68 -10.41
CA ARG A 272 -16.15 25.87 -11.39
C ARG A 272 -16.43 24.45 -10.88
N GLU A 273 -15.52 23.83 -10.14
CA GLU A 273 -15.80 22.55 -9.48
C GLU A 273 -16.80 22.72 -8.32
N TYR A 274 -16.71 23.82 -7.57
CA TYR A 274 -17.72 24.19 -6.57
C TYR A 274 -19.13 24.32 -7.18
N GLN A 275 -19.25 24.90 -8.38
CA GLN A 275 -20.51 24.98 -9.13
C GLN A 275 -21.05 23.60 -9.58
N LYS A 276 -20.19 22.60 -9.82
CA LYS A 276 -20.63 21.21 -10.04
C LYS A 276 -21.10 20.55 -8.73
N TRP A 277 -20.29 20.58 -7.67
CA TRP A 277 -20.60 19.92 -6.39
C TRP A 277 -21.81 20.53 -5.66
N ARG A 278 -22.16 21.80 -5.93
CA ARG A 278 -23.46 22.36 -5.50
C ARG A 278 -24.68 21.72 -6.17
N ARG A 279 -24.54 20.99 -7.28
CA ARG A 279 -25.64 20.34 -8.03
C ARG A 279 -25.75 18.82 -7.81
N SER A 280 -24.82 18.21 -7.08
CA SER A 280 -24.63 16.75 -7.11
C SER A 280 -25.37 15.96 -6.02
N TRP A 281 -25.96 16.61 -5.03
CA TRP A 281 -26.57 15.89 -3.91
C TRP A 281 -27.95 15.36 -4.29
N ALA A 282 -28.24 14.16 -3.79
CA ALA A 282 -29.44 13.42 -4.10
C ALA A 282 -29.81 12.45 -2.97
N ALA A 283 -31.03 11.92 -3.03
CA ALA A 283 -31.53 10.89 -2.12
C ALA A 283 -32.30 9.82 -2.91
N LEU A 284 -32.32 8.60 -2.37
CA LEU A 284 -33.11 7.49 -2.89
C LEU A 284 -34.47 7.48 -2.18
N VAL A 285 -35.54 7.38 -2.97
CA VAL A 285 -36.93 7.44 -2.49
C VAL A 285 -37.73 6.26 -3.09
N PRO A 286 -38.61 5.58 -2.33
CA PRO A 286 -39.39 4.46 -2.86
C PRO A 286 -40.40 4.93 -3.91
N ARG A 287 -40.60 4.15 -4.98
CA ARG A 287 -41.61 4.46 -6.02
C ARG A 287 -43.01 4.52 -5.41
N ASN A 288 -43.35 3.59 -4.51
CA ASN A 288 -44.59 3.57 -3.74
C ASN A 288 -44.32 3.35 -2.23
N SER A 289 -45.29 3.68 -1.38
CA SER A 289 -45.17 3.48 0.09
C SER A 289 -45.02 2.00 0.49
N SER A 290 -45.63 1.08 -0.27
CA SER A 290 -45.45 -0.38 -0.15
C SER A 290 -43.99 -0.84 -0.26
N ASP A 291 -43.20 -0.11 -1.04
CA ASP A 291 -41.88 -0.56 -1.48
C ASP A 291 -40.81 -0.30 -0.40
N THR A 292 -41.16 0.49 0.63
CA THR A 292 -40.33 0.74 1.83
C THR A 292 -39.85 -0.55 2.49
N ASP A 293 -40.68 -1.60 2.48
CA ASP A 293 -40.37 -2.89 3.12
C ASP A 293 -39.29 -3.72 2.41
N ALA A 294 -38.83 -3.30 1.23
CA ALA A 294 -37.67 -3.87 0.54
C ALA A 294 -36.33 -3.22 0.93
N PHE A 295 -36.35 -2.09 1.65
CA PHE A 295 -35.16 -1.29 1.91
C PHE A 295 -34.92 -1.03 3.40
N GLN A 296 -33.65 -1.06 3.79
CA GLN A 296 -33.18 -0.67 5.12
C GLN A 296 -32.29 0.57 4.98
N THR A 297 -32.61 1.65 5.69
CA THR A 297 -31.77 2.85 5.68
C THR A 297 -30.49 2.65 6.48
N VAL A 298 -29.36 3.03 5.87
CA VAL A 298 -28.03 2.98 6.48
C VAL A 298 -27.57 4.40 6.83
N ALA A 299 -27.71 5.34 5.88
CA ALA A 299 -27.48 6.76 6.10
C ALA A 299 -28.60 7.61 5.47
N PHE A 300 -28.92 8.75 6.09
CA PHE A 300 -30.00 9.64 5.68
C PHE A 300 -29.68 11.12 5.99
N THR A 301 -30.53 12.02 5.50
CA THR A 301 -30.40 13.47 5.66
C THR A 301 -31.79 14.11 5.83
N GLN A 302 -31.87 15.26 6.48
CA GLN A 302 -33.08 16.08 6.47
C GLN A 302 -33.16 16.79 5.11
N VAL A 303 -34.33 16.80 4.48
CA VAL A 303 -34.54 17.41 3.16
C VAL A 303 -35.56 18.52 3.22
N PRO A 304 -35.45 19.57 2.39
CA PRO A 304 -36.53 20.54 2.25
C PRO A 304 -37.75 19.92 1.58
N LEU A 305 -38.92 20.25 2.13
CA LEU A 305 -40.18 20.23 1.39
C LEU A 305 -40.06 21.16 0.18
N GLY A 306 -40.48 20.68 -1.00
CA GLY A 306 -40.51 21.44 -2.25
C GLY A 306 -41.91 22.01 -2.49
N ARG A 307 -42.68 21.40 -3.39
CA ARG A 307 -44.10 21.75 -3.63
C ARG A 307 -45.06 21.11 -2.60
N GLY A 308 -44.53 20.34 -1.64
CA GLY A 308 -45.28 19.72 -0.56
C GLY A 308 -46.02 18.45 -0.96
N THR A 309 -45.68 17.87 -2.11
CA THR A 309 -46.33 16.68 -2.70
C THR A 309 -46.14 15.43 -1.84
N GLU A 310 -47.02 14.43 -2.00
CA GLU A 310 -46.88 13.15 -1.29
C GLU A 310 -45.53 12.48 -1.61
N LEU A 311 -45.10 12.54 -2.88
CA LEU A 311 -43.81 12.01 -3.35
C LEU A 311 -42.61 12.66 -2.64
N GLU A 312 -42.67 13.96 -2.35
CA GLU A 312 -41.63 14.66 -1.58
C GLU A 312 -41.58 14.26 -0.11
N ARG A 313 -42.71 13.83 0.48
CA ARG A 313 -42.79 13.38 1.88
C ARG A 313 -42.37 11.93 2.07
N ARG A 314 -42.44 11.11 1.02
CA ARG A 314 -42.03 9.69 1.07
C ARG A 314 -40.57 9.54 1.49
N SER A 315 -40.33 8.52 2.31
CA SER A 315 -39.04 8.22 2.93
C SER A 315 -38.87 6.71 3.08
N CYS A 316 -37.64 6.22 3.03
CA CYS A 316 -37.26 4.91 3.55
C CYS A 316 -36.45 5.00 4.86
N ALA A 317 -36.23 6.22 5.39
CA ALA A 317 -35.64 6.40 6.71
C ALA A 317 -36.65 6.02 7.80
N PHE A 318 -37.90 6.47 7.68
CA PHE A 318 -38.95 6.28 8.69
C PHE A 318 -40.26 5.80 8.03
N ARG A 319 -40.96 4.88 8.71
CA ARG A 319 -42.35 4.52 8.37
C ARG A 319 -43.29 5.58 8.96
N ASP A 320 -44.07 6.24 8.10
CA ASP A 320 -45.00 7.32 8.45
C ASP A 320 -46.32 6.81 9.12
N ASN A 321 -46.19 5.80 9.99
CA ASN A 321 -47.30 5.05 10.56
C ASN A 321 -47.48 5.39 12.05
N ASN A 322 -48.08 6.55 12.33
CA ASN A 322 -48.53 6.99 13.65
C ASN A 322 -47.44 7.06 14.74
N VAL A 323 -46.45 7.94 14.57
CA VAL A 323 -45.63 8.40 15.70
C VAL A 323 -46.54 9.07 16.73
N LYS A 324 -46.59 8.53 17.96
CA LYS A 324 -47.34 9.16 19.06
C LYS A 324 -46.71 10.53 19.38
N LYS A 325 -47.56 11.54 19.61
CA LYS A 325 -47.23 12.98 19.84
C LYS A 325 -46.39 13.30 21.10
N THR A 326 -45.51 12.39 21.53
CA THR A 326 -44.69 12.50 22.75
C THR A 326 -43.19 12.67 22.45
N VAL A 327 -42.84 12.93 21.20
CA VAL A 327 -41.51 13.41 20.79
C VAL A 327 -41.76 14.62 19.88
N GLU A 328 -41.13 15.75 20.18
CA GLU A 328 -41.13 16.94 19.33
C GLU A 328 -40.22 16.73 18.11
N CYS A 329 -40.68 15.88 17.20
CA CYS A 329 -40.29 15.97 15.81
C CYS A 329 -41.08 17.12 15.19
N ASP A 330 -40.41 18.06 14.55
CA ASP A 330 -41.08 19.14 13.79
C ASP A 330 -41.89 18.49 12.65
N ASP A 331 -43.22 18.66 12.64
CA ASP A 331 -44.14 18.08 11.65
C ASP A 331 -43.83 18.55 10.19
N ALA A 332 -42.96 19.55 10.02
CA ALA A 332 -42.44 20.00 8.72
C ALA A 332 -41.14 19.30 8.26
N ALA A 333 -40.51 18.46 9.10
CA ALA A 333 -39.17 17.90 8.84
C ALA A 333 -39.20 16.54 8.12
N VAL A 334 -39.09 16.56 6.79
CA VAL A 334 -38.88 15.34 6.00
C VAL A 334 -37.42 14.89 6.04
N TYR A 335 -37.20 13.57 6.05
CA TYR A 335 -35.88 12.94 5.95
C TYR A 335 -35.87 11.93 4.79
N GLN A 336 -34.79 11.86 4.00
CA GLN A 336 -34.65 10.92 2.89
C GLN A 336 -33.25 10.26 2.87
N SER A 337 -33.17 9.10 2.21
CA SER A 337 -32.05 8.17 2.40
C SER A 337 -30.90 8.45 1.44
N LEU A 338 -29.69 8.56 2.00
CA LEU A 338 -28.43 8.77 1.27
C LEU A 338 -27.72 7.45 0.96
N VAL A 339 -27.86 6.46 1.84
CA VAL A 339 -27.35 5.10 1.63
C VAL A 339 -28.43 4.10 2.07
N LEU A 340 -28.83 3.22 1.16
CA LEU A 340 -29.85 2.18 1.36
C LEU A 340 -29.25 0.80 1.19
N LYS A 341 -29.66 -0.15 2.03
CA LYS A 341 -29.54 -1.57 1.74
C LYS A 341 -30.84 -2.08 1.12
N ASP A 342 -30.76 -2.63 -0.08
CA ASP A 342 -31.77 -3.55 -0.63
C ASP A 342 -31.60 -4.90 0.07
N VAL A 343 -32.65 -5.38 0.74
CA VAL A 343 -32.62 -6.64 1.50
C VAL A 343 -32.92 -7.87 0.62
N GLY A 344 -32.90 -7.73 -0.71
CA GLY A 344 -33.07 -8.81 -1.67
C GLY A 344 -34.52 -9.23 -1.94
N LYS A 345 -35.52 -8.51 -1.38
CA LYS A 345 -36.95 -8.81 -1.58
C LYS A 345 -37.45 -8.54 -3.01
N ILE A 346 -36.71 -7.78 -3.81
CA ILE A 346 -37.13 -7.37 -5.15
C ILE A 346 -36.88 -8.50 -6.17
N ASP A 347 -35.68 -9.08 -6.16
CA ASP A 347 -35.24 -10.07 -7.14
C ASP A 347 -34.32 -11.18 -6.59
N GLY A 348 -34.08 -11.22 -5.28
CA GLY A 348 -33.23 -12.20 -4.60
C GLY A 348 -31.77 -11.77 -4.36
N ILE A 349 -31.39 -10.53 -4.69
CA ILE A 349 -30.00 -10.05 -4.58
C ILE A 349 -29.90 -8.93 -3.53
N GLU A 350 -29.11 -9.12 -2.46
CA GLU A 350 -28.82 -8.04 -1.52
C GLU A 350 -27.88 -7.00 -2.15
N ARG A 351 -28.19 -5.71 -1.96
CA ARG A 351 -27.40 -4.58 -2.50
C ARG A 351 -27.18 -3.49 -1.46
N LEU A 352 -26.07 -2.76 -1.55
CA LEU A 352 -25.90 -1.47 -0.87
C LEU A 352 -25.73 -0.35 -1.90
N LEU A 353 -26.63 0.63 -1.84
CA LEU A 353 -26.76 1.71 -2.82
C LEU A 353 -26.43 3.06 -2.18
N PHE A 354 -25.45 3.77 -2.73
CA PHE A 354 -25.07 5.13 -2.35
C PHE A 354 -25.67 6.13 -3.35
N ALA A 355 -26.47 7.09 -2.87
CA ALA A 355 -27.13 8.12 -3.69
C ALA A 355 -26.17 9.17 -4.29
N PHE A 356 -24.85 8.96 -4.16
CA PHE A 356 -23.79 9.90 -4.49
C PHE A 356 -22.54 9.15 -4.99
N GLY A 357 -21.68 9.83 -5.75
CA GLY A 357 -20.42 9.23 -6.23
C GLY A 357 -19.39 9.02 -5.10
N PRO A 358 -18.47 8.04 -5.19
CA PRO A 358 -17.51 7.71 -4.14
C PRO A 358 -16.80 8.92 -3.50
N LEU A 359 -16.27 9.84 -4.30
CA LEU A 359 -15.51 11.02 -3.83
C LEU A 359 -16.38 12.19 -3.35
N GLN A 360 -17.70 12.10 -3.43
CA GLN A 360 -18.61 13.21 -3.14
C GLN A 360 -18.75 13.52 -1.64
N HIS A 361 -18.49 12.54 -0.77
CA HIS A 361 -18.61 12.67 0.68
C HIS A 361 -17.60 11.77 1.42
N TRP A 362 -17.01 12.29 2.51
CA TRP A 362 -15.98 11.60 3.29
C TRP A 362 -16.45 10.24 3.87
N SER A 363 -17.76 10.09 4.12
CA SER A 363 -18.31 8.87 4.72
C SER A 363 -18.17 7.63 3.82
N THR A 364 -17.78 7.78 2.55
CA THR A 364 -17.55 6.65 1.64
C THR A 364 -16.52 5.68 2.20
N SER A 365 -15.34 6.15 2.66
CA SER A 365 -14.31 5.25 3.21
C SER A 365 -14.83 4.44 4.40
N LEU A 366 -15.60 5.09 5.29
CA LEU A 366 -16.18 4.46 6.48
C LEU A 366 -17.32 3.48 6.14
N LEU A 367 -18.28 3.88 5.31
CA LEU A 367 -19.46 3.07 5.00
C LEU A 367 -19.18 1.97 3.98
N LEU A 368 -18.23 2.15 3.06
CA LEU A 368 -17.78 1.10 2.15
C LEU A 368 -17.02 0.00 2.92
N ASN A 369 -16.23 0.38 3.94
CA ASN A 369 -15.59 -0.57 4.85
C ASN A 369 -16.64 -1.42 5.60
N ASP A 370 -17.61 -0.75 6.23
CA ASP A 370 -18.73 -1.42 6.93
C ASP A 370 -19.57 -2.30 5.98
N ALA A 371 -19.78 -1.88 4.74
CA ALA A 371 -20.46 -2.69 3.72
C ALA A 371 -19.69 -3.98 3.37
N ILE A 372 -18.40 -3.85 3.10
CA ILE A 372 -17.52 -4.98 2.74
C ILE A 372 -17.48 -5.98 3.91
N HIS A 373 -17.27 -5.48 5.13
CA HIS A 373 -17.33 -6.29 6.34
C HIS A 373 -18.71 -6.96 6.51
N HIS A 374 -19.81 -6.22 6.35
CA HIS A 374 -21.17 -6.76 6.49
C HIS A 374 -21.44 -7.97 5.57
N PHE A 375 -21.02 -7.93 4.31
CA PHE A 375 -21.26 -9.04 3.38
C PHE A 375 -20.27 -10.20 3.57
N LEU A 376 -19.01 -9.91 3.91
CA LEU A 376 -17.92 -10.89 4.03
C LEU A 376 -17.72 -11.48 5.44
N LYS A 377 -18.40 -10.97 6.48
CA LYS A 377 -18.26 -11.41 7.90
C LYS A 377 -18.34 -12.93 8.14
N ASP A 378 -19.15 -13.64 7.36
CA ASP A 378 -19.36 -15.10 7.49
C ASP A 378 -18.41 -15.92 6.58
N SER A 379 -17.60 -15.24 5.75
CA SER A 379 -16.55 -15.84 4.93
C SER A 379 -15.28 -15.96 5.79
N ALA A 380 -14.72 -17.16 5.92
CA ALA A 380 -13.51 -17.47 6.70
C ALA A 380 -12.20 -16.93 6.06
N VAL A 381 -12.26 -15.73 5.50
CA VAL A 381 -11.34 -15.19 4.49
C VAL A 381 -11.00 -13.71 4.72
N LEU A 382 -11.59 -13.09 5.75
CA LEU A 382 -10.99 -11.93 6.41
C LEU A 382 -9.78 -12.43 7.22
N GLU A 383 -8.68 -12.72 6.51
CA GLU A 383 -7.43 -13.29 7.04
C GLU A 383 -6.88 -12.46 8.22
N TYR A 384 -7.21 -11.17 8.25
CA TYR A 384 -6.98 -10.25 9.36
C TYR A 384 -8.25 -9.40 9.55
N ASP A 385 -9.07 -9.71 10.55
CA ASP A 385 -9.96 -8.68 11.11
C ASP A 385 -9.10 -7.57 11.71
N LEU A 386 -9.26 -6.34 11.20
CA LEU A 386 -8.57 -5.16 11.72
C LEU A 386 -9.09 -4.76 13.11
N GLY A 387 -10.27 -5.26 13.49
CA GLY A 387 -10.95 -5.01 14.75
C GLY A 387 -11.24 -3.54 15.00
N LEU A 388 -11.67 -3.24 16.24
CA LEU A 388 -11.98 -1.88 16.68
C LEU A 388 -10.82 -1.17 17.41
N GLN A 389 -9.69 -1.82 17.67
CA GLN A 389 -8.56 -1.20 18.38
C GLN A 389 -7.64 -0.46 17.42
N ARG A 390 -7.19 0.74 17.78
CA ARG A 390 -6.22 1.54 17.02
C ARG A 390 -5.12 2.00 17.95
N TYR A 391 -3.96 1.35 17.86
CA TYR A 391 -2.78 1.74 18.63
C TYR A 391 -2.12 2.95 17.98
N ILE A 392 -1.78 3.95 18.80
CA ILE A 392 -1.14 5.19 18.40
C ILE A 392 0.15 5.42 19.20
N HIS A 393 1.21 5.72 18.47
CA HIS A 393 2.47 6.27 18.94
C HIS A 393 2.67 7.64 18.29
N ILE A 394 3.20 8.61 19.03
CA ILE A 394 3.52 9.94 18.50
C ILE A 394 4.92 10.29 18.98
N ASP A 395 5.84 10.33 18.02
CA ASP A 395 7.20 10.82 18.19
C ASP A 395 7.26 12.32 17.88
N ILE A 396 8.02 13.05 18.67
CA ILE A 396 8.41 14.44 18.46
C ILE A 396 9.90 14.43 18.13
N ASP A 397 10.24 14.49 16.85
CA ASP A 397 11.61 14.59 16.34
C ASP A 397 12.14 16.04 16.52
N ASP A 398 13.40 16.28 16.11
CA ASP A 398 14.03 17.61 16.10
C ASP A 398 14.09 18.32 17.48
N VAL A 399 14.06 17.58 18.59
CA VAL A 399 14.07 18.17 19.94
C VAL A 399 15.41 18.85 20.19
N PHE A 400 15.32 20.12 20.58
CA PHE A 400 16.39 21.12 20.61
C PHE A 400 16.93 21.58 19.24
N VAL A 401 16.54 21.03 18.10
CA VAL A 401 17.10 21.41 16.78
C VAL A 401 16.43 22.66 16.20
N ALA A 402 15.14 22.88 16.45
CA ALA A 402 14.35 23.95 15.80
C ALA A 402 14.95 25.36 15.96
N SER A 403 14.79 26.19 14.92
CA SER A 403 15.47 27.48 14.80
C SER A 403 14.97 28.52 15.82
N ARG A 404 15.88 29.42 16.24
CA ARG A 404 15.59 30.50 17.20
C ARG A 404 14.41 31.36 16.73
N GLY A 405 13.42 31.54 17.61
CA GLY A 405 12.14 32.18 17.35
C GLY A 405 10.98 31.21 17.08
N THR A 406 11.25 29.91 16.97
CA THR A 406 10.27 28.86 16.63
C THR A 406 10.21 27.70 17.63
N ARG A 407 11.02 27.72 18.70
CA ARG A 407 11.13 26.65 19.69
C ARG A 407 10.02 26.73 20.75
N MET A 408 9.85 25.66 21.52
CA MET A 408 8.98 25.67 22.70
C MET A 408 9.44 26.70 23.74
N THR A 409 8.48 27.37 24.35
CA THR A 409 8.63 28.15 25.59
C THR A 409 8.05 27.35 26.77
N VAL A 410 8.26 27.82 28.01
CA VAL A 410 7.71 27.21 29.24
C VAL A 410 6.22 26.85 29.11
N ALA A 411 5.40 27.79 28.59
CA ALA A 411 3.95 27.60 28.44
C ALA A 411 3.54 26.60 27.32
N ASP A 412 4.47 26.22 26.44
CA ASP A 412 4.29 25.15 25.45
C ASP A 412 4.57 23.79 26.11
N VAL A 413 5.65 23.68 26.90
CA VAL A 413 6.03 22.47 27.64
C VAL A 413 4.97 22.10 28.68
N GLU A 414 4.48 23.07 29.45
CA GLU A 414 3.40 22.87 30.43
C GLU A 414 2.12 22.33 29.76
N ASN A 415 1.78 22.84 28.58
CA ASN A 415 0.59 22.40 27.86
C ASN A 415 0.77 21.07 27.11
N LEU A 416 2.00 20.72 26.72
CA LEU A 416 2.33 19.38 26.24
C LEU A 416 2.08 18.34 27.33
N ILE A 417 2.55 18.61 28.56
CA ILE A 417 2.32 17.77 29.75
C ILE A 417 0.83 17.71 30.11
N GLU A 418 0.13 18.85 30.10
CA GLU A 418 -1.33 18.87 30.33
C GLU A 418 -2.08 18.03 29.29
N THR A 419 -1.75 18.18 28.01
CA THR A 419 -2.44 17.48 26.92
C THR A 419 -2.16 15.99 26.95
N GLN A 420 -0.91 15.58 27.23
CA GLN A 420 -0.56 14.20 27.54
C GLN A 420 -1.40 13.65 28.71
N ASN A 421 -1.59 14.43 29.78
CA ASN A 421 -2.41 14.04 30.94
C ASN A 421 -3.93 14.04 30.65
N ARG A 422 -4.42 14.84 29.68
CA ARG A 422 -5.79 14.75 29.15
C ARG A 422 -5.95 13.46 28.34
N TRP A 423 -5.01 13.16 27.45
CA TRP A 423 -5.01 11.99 26.57
C TRP A 423 -4.89 10.67 27.35
N ARG A 424 -4.09 10.64 28.43
CA ARG A 424 -3.99 9.51 29.37
C ARG A 424 -5.34 9.06 29.97
N ARG A 425 -6.40 9.88 29.93
CA ARG A 425 -7.75 9.53 30.40
C ARG A 425 -8.49 8.56 29.48
N PHE A 426 -8.14 8.51 28.19
CA PHE A 426 -8.73 7.59 27.20
C PHE A 426 -7.71 6.70 26.49
N MET A 427 -6.42 7.05 26.53
CA MET A 427 -5.27 6.20 26.19
C MET A 427 -4.38 5.99 27.43
N PRO A 428 -4.71 5.06 28.36
CA PRO A 428 -3.91 4.83 29.56
C PRO A 428 -2.44 4.55 29.23
N GLY A 429 -1.53 5.19 29.97
CA GLY A 429 -0.08 5.10 29.74
C GLY A 429 0.48 6.02 28.64
N PHE A 430 -0.36 6.64 27.80
CA PHE A 430 0.09 7.48 26.67
C PHE A 430 1.19 8.46 27.08
N THR A 431 2.31 8.43 26.36
CA THR A 431 3.48 9.27 26.62
C THR A 431 4.10 9.67 25.28
N PHE A 432 4.48 10.95 25.13
CA PHE A 432 5.22 11.42 23.96
C PHE A 432 6.66 10.91 24.01
N HIS A 433 7.17 10.53 22.84
CA HIS A 433 8.54 10.08 22.63
C HIS A 433 9.34 11.21 21.97
N MET A 434 10.51 11.54 22.52
CA MET A 434 11.26 12.77 22.23
C MET A 434 12.60 12.44 21.52
N GLY A 435 12.68 12.70 20.22
CA GLY A 435 13.87 12.51 19.40
C GLY A 435 14.81 13.69 19.53
N PHE A 436 15.90 13.53 20.30
CA PHE A 436 16.76 14.65 20.70
C PHE A 436 18.15 14.63 20.05
N SER A 437 18.66 15.83 19.79
CA SER A 437 20.02 16.09 19.33
C SER A 437 20.72 17.06 20.29
N GLY A 438 21.60 16.53 21.15
CA GLY A 438 22.14 17.25 22.30
C GLY A 438 22.97 18.50 21.98
N MET A 439 23.53 18.61 20.77
CA MET A 439 24.36 19.75 20.36
C MET A 439 23.61 21.09 20.42
N PHE A 440 22.30 21.09 20.14
CA PHE A 440 21.50 22.31 19.98
C PHE A 440 20.73 22.74 21.25
N PHE A 441 21.01 22.12 22.40
CA PHE A 441 20.46 22.53 23.69
C PHE A 441 20.78 24.01 23.98
N LEU A 442 19.81 24.78 24.47
CA LEU A 442 19.92 26.22 24.78
C LEU A 442 20.27 27.16 23.61
N HIS A 443 20.17 26.73 22.36
CA HIS A 443 20.46 27.58 21.18
C HIS A 443 19.33 28.58 20.82
N GLY A 444 18.24 28.63 21.60
CA GLY A 444 17.14 29.57 21.42
C GLY A 444 17.42 30.99 21.96
N ASN A 445 16.40 31.85 21.92
CA ASN A 445 16.37 33.08 22.71
C ASN A 445 16.05 32.79 24.19
N ALA A 446 16.22 33.76 25.08
CA ALA A 446 16.03 33.57 26.54
C ALA A 446 14.70 32.88 26.96
N LYS A 447 13.58 33.12 26.25
CA LYS A 447 12.29 32.45 26.55
C LYS A 447 12.24 31.00 26.08
N GLU A 448 13.01 30.67 25.04
CA GLU A 448 13.15 29.32 24.47
C GLU A 448 14.18 28.52 25.26
N GLN A 449 15.26 29.15 25.73
CA GLN A 449 16.23 28.56 26.67
C GLN A 449 15.54 28.10 27.97
N LEU A 450 14.68 28.95 28.55
CA LEU A 450 13.82 28.55 29.68
C LEU A 450 12.84 27.42 29.32
N GLY A 451 12.44 27.28 28.04
CA GLY A 451 11.67 26.15 27.53
C GLY A 451 12.48 24.85 27.51
N ASP A 452 13.67 24.89 26.91
CA ASP A 452 14.64 23.79 26.89
C ASP A 452 14.99 23.30 28.30
N GLU A 453 15.28 24.22 29.24
CA GLU A 453 15.50 23.90 30.66
C GLU A 453 14.28 23.25 31.31
N THR A 454 13.07 23.70 30.95
CA THR A 454 11.82 23.17 31.50
C THR A 454 11.53 21.76 30.97
N LEU A 455 11.92 21.45 29.73
CA LEU A 455 11.90 20.07 29.22
C LEU A 455 12.84 19.16 30.00
N ILE A 456 14.06 19.60 30.31
CA ILE A 456 15.00 18.83 31.15
C ILE A 456 14.48 18.71 32.59
N ARG A 457 13.87 19.76 33.16
CA ARG A 457 13.24 19.74 34.49
C ARG A 457 12.09 18.72 34.56
N HIS A 458 11.31 18.58 33.48
CA HIS A 458 10.19 17.65 33.37
C HIS A 458 10.50 16.39 32.54
N ARG A 459 11.78 16.04 32.32
CA ARG A 459 12.20 14.91 31.45
C ARG A 459 11.51 13.57 31.77
N HIS A 460 11.20 13.34 33.05
CA HIS A 460 10.50 12.17 33.58
C HIS A 460 9.00 12.10 33.26
N HIS A 461 8.41 13.13 32.63
CA HIS A 461 7.08 13.05 32.06
C HIS A 461 7.05 12.43 30.65
N PHE A 462 8.21 12.25 30.01
CA PHE A 462 8.37 11.83 28.61
C PHE A 462 9.25 10.58 28.50
N LYS A 463 9.29 9.98 27.31
CA LYS A 463 10.35 9.05 26.90
C LYS A 463 11.22 9.70 25.84
N TRP A 464 12.49 9.32 25.76
CA TRP A 464 13.50 9.97 24.89
C TRP A 464 14.16 8.94 23.98
N PHE A 465 14.52 9.30 22.76
CA PHE A 465 15.25 8.42 21.84
C PHE A 465 16.32 9.18 21.06
N CYS A 466 17.36 8.47 20.63
CA CYS A 466 18.50 9.10 19.96
C CYS A 466 18.14 9.57 18.55
N HIS A 467 18.46 10.84 18.25
CA HIS A 467 18.32 11.46 16.93
C HIS A 467 19.64 12.08 16.42
N THR A 468 20.77 11.42 16.75
CA THR A 468 22.19 11.86 16.62
C THR A 468 22.51 13.19 17.32
N TYR A 469 23.77 13.39 17.71
CA TYR A 469 24.15 14.56 18.52
C TYR A 469 23.96 15.90 17.79
N SER A 470 24.40 15.97 16.52
CA SER A 470 24.39 17.17 15.67
C SER A 470 23.32 17.21 14.59
N HIS A 471 22.33 16.30 14.63
CA HIS A 471 21.28 16.15 13.62
C HIS A 471 21.76 15.79 12.20
N LEU A 472 23.05 15.52 12.01
CA LEU A 472 23.59 15.14 10.70
C LEU A 472 23.01 13.81 10.21
N GLN A 473 22.71 13.79 8.90
CA GLN A 473 22.12 12.67 8.18
C GLN A 473 23.15 11.55 7.99
N ALA A 474 22.79 10.30 8.32
CA ALA A 474 23.75 9.19 8.43
C ALA A 474 24.59 8.94 7.17
N HIS A 475 24.03 9.13 5.96
CA HIS A 475 24.76 8.93 4.70
C HIS A 475 25.87 9.97 4.42
N LEU A 476 25.94 11.07 5.19
CA LEU A 476 26.97 12.10 5.08
C LEU A 476 28.17 11.88 6.02
N LEU A 477 28.15 10.80 6.80
CA LEU A 477 29.13 10.50 7.85
C LEU A 477 29.90 9.22 7.51
N SER A 478 31.17 9.16 7.90
CA SER A 478 31.88 7.88 7.98
C SER A 478 31.35 7.02 9.15
N GLU A 479 31.67 5.73 9.13
CA GLU A 479 31.33 4.78 10.19
C GLU A 479 31.85 5.25 11.57
N SER A 480 33.07 5.82 11.62
CA SER A 480 33.65 6.43 12.82
C SER A 480 32.90 7.69 13.27
N GLU A 481 32.61 8.63 12.36
CA GLU A 481 31.93 9.88 12.73
C GLU A 481 30.50 9.61 13.20
N LEU A 482 29.78 8.67 12.58
CA LEU A 482 28.45 8.28 13.03
C LEU A 482 28.50 7.61 14.41
N LEU A 483 29.51 6.78 14.68
CA LEU A 483 29.70 6.14 15.97
C LEU A 483 29.94 7.18 17.08
N ASP A 484 30.77 8.17 16.82
CA ASP A 484 31.04 9.28 17.75
C ASP A 484 29.81 10.18 17.93
N GLN A 485 29.06 10.47 16.87
CA GLN A 485 27.78 11.20 16.93
C GLN A 485 26.72 10.48 17.77
N LEU A 486 26.73 9.16 17.81
CA LEU A 486 25.85 8.38 18.69
C LEU A 486 26.37 8.36 20.13
N LYS A 487 27.69 8.27 20.35
CA LYS A 487 28.34 8.30 21.67
C LYS A 487 28.16 9.65 22.37
N LEU A 488 28.36 10.77 21.68
CA LEU A 488 28.12 12.11 22.21
C LEU A 488 26.66 12.35 22.61
N ASN A 489 25.70 11.85 21.81
CA ASN A 489 24.29 11.96 22.17
C ASN A 489 23.90 11.09 23.38
N LYS A 490 24.62 9.97 23.58
CA LYS A 490 24.44 9.11 24.75
C LYS A 490 25.00 9.75 26.01
N GLN A 491 26.21 10.30 25.94
CA GLN A 491 26.78 11.10 27.03
C GLN A 491 25.84 12.24 27.43
N PHE A 492 25.28 12.98 26.47
CA PHE A 492 24.30 14.03 26.76
C PHE A 492 23.05 13.48 27.49
N ALA A 493 22.54 12.31 27.12
CA ALA A 493 21.41 11.70 27.81
C ALA A 493 21.73 11.27 29.25
N GLU A 494 22.94 10.75 29.47
CA GLU A 494 23.44 10.33 30.78
C GLU A 494 23.68 11.56 31.69
N GLU A 495 24.33 12.62 31.17
CA GLU A 495 24.53 13.90 31.87
C GLU A 495 23.23 14.63 32.24
N LYS A 496 22.14 14.38 31.50
CA LYS A 496 20.84 15.05 31.70
C LYS A 496 19.78 14.11 32.31
N ASP A 497 20.15 12.88 32.68
CA ASP A 497 19.25 11.87 33.28
C ASP A 497 17.95 11.67 32.45
N LEU A 498 18.10 11.51 31.13
CA LEU A 498 16.97 11.36 30.21
C LEU A 498 16.39 9.92 30.23
N PRO A 499 15.07 9.74 30.44
CA PRO A 499 14.44 8.41 30.36
C PRO A 499 14.38 7.87 28.92
N ILE A 500 15.41 7.14 28.52
CA ILE A 500 15.51 6.54 27.18
C ILE A 500 14.41 5.50 26.93
N ALA A 501 13.98 5.37 25.67
CA ALA A 501 13.11 4.32 25.17
C ALA A 501 13.94 3.11 24.73
N ASP A 502 13.77 1.98 25.41
CA ASP A 502 14.61 0.80 25.26
C ASP A 502 14.55 0.24 23.82
N GLY A 503 15.72 0.12 23.18
CA GLY A 503 15.86 -0.45 21.84
C GLY A 503 15.33 0.40 20.68
N TYR A 504 14.91 1.66 20.91
CA TYR A 504 14.32 2.54 19.89
C TYR A 504 15.16 3.78 19.57
N ALA A 505 15.30 4.07 18.28
CA ALA A 505 15.88 5.29 17.74
C ALA A 505 15.31 5.60 16.36
N VAL A 506 15.53 6.83 15.89
CA VAL A 506 15.18 7.28 14.53
C VAL A 506 16.30 8.19 14.03
N ALA A 507 16.80 7.98 12.81
CA ALA A 507 17.86 8.81 12.25
C ALA A 507 17.29 10.16 11.72
N PRO A 508 18.05 11.26 11.77
CA PRO A 508 17.68 12.52 11.14
C PRO A 508 17.24 12.34 9.69
N HIS A 509 16.08 12.91 9.35
CA HIS A 509 15.44 12.76 8.04
C HIS A 509 15.31 11.29 7.57
N HIS A 510 15.19 10.34 8.51
CA HIS A 510 15.25 8.87 8.27
C HIS A 510 16.44 8.39 7.41
N SER A 511 17.49 9.21 7.30
CA SER A 511 18.61 8.93 6.41
C SER A 511 19.36 7.67 6.87
N GLY A 512 19.62 6.77 5.93
CA GLY A 512 20.25 5.48 6.22
C GLY A 512 19.32 4.39 6.77
N VAL A 513 18.08 4.72 7.16
CA VAL A 513 17.06 3.73 7.54
C VAL A 513 16.45 3.11 6.29
N TYR A 514 15.88 3.94 5.41
CA TYR A 514 15.68 3.58 4.01
C TYR A 514 15.88 4.83 3.15
N PRO A 515 16.75 4.80 2.11
CA PRO A 515 17.60 3.68 1.71
C PRO A 515 18.64 3.31 2.77
N ILE A 516 19.03 2.03 2.82
CA ILE A 516 19.87 1.49 3.91
C ILE A 516 21.33 1.91 3.78
N ILE A 517 21.88 2.41 4.88
CA ILE A 517 23.32 2.57 5.12
C ILE A 517 23.74 1.55 6.19
N PRO A 518 24.51 0.49 5.87
CA PRO A 518 24.74 -0.62 6.79
C PRO A 518 25.41 -0.25 8.12
N HIS A 519 26.36 0.70 8.12
CA HIS A 519 27.06 1.09 9.34
C HIS A 519 26.18 1.86 10.35
N LEU A 520 25.04 2.44 9.92
CA LEU A 520 24.04 2.98 10.85
C LEU A 520 23.46 1.90 11.75
N TYR A 521 23.11 0.74 11.17
CA TYR A 521 22.58 -0.39 11.91
C TYR A 521 23.63 -1.02 12.84
N THR A 522 24.89 -1.08 12.43
CA THR A 522 26.02 -1.48 13.29
C THR A 522 26.20 -0.53 14.48
N ALA A 523 26.37 0.76 14.24
CA ALA A 523 26.67 1.74 15.29
C ALA A 523 25.49 1.96 16.26
N TRP A 524 24.25 1.88 15.76
CA TRP A 524 23.05 1.84 16.60
C TRP A 524 23.03 0.64 17.56
N LYS A 525 23.48 -0.54 17.10
CA LYS A 525 23.58 -1.71 17.97
C LYS A 525 24.68 -1.59 19.00
N GLU A 526 25.86 -1.10 18.62
CA GLU A 526 26.98 -0.89 19.56
C GLU A 526 26.61 0.10 20.68
N VAL A 527 26.09 1.28 20.33
CA VAL A 527 25.96 2.38 21.31
C VAL A 527 24.64 2.32 22.07
N TRP A 528 23.55 1.96 21.39
CA TRP A 528 22.18 2.11 21.88
C TRP A 528 21.37 0.80 21.95
N ASN A 529 21.96 -0.34 21.52
CA ASN A 529 21.29 -1.65 21.47
C ASN A 529 19.93 -1.62 20.73
N ILE A 530 19.87 -0.90 19.61
CA ILE A 530 18.62 -0.73 18.85
C ILE A 530 18.14 -2.06 18.26
N ASN A 531 16.84 -2.32 18.43
CA ASN A 531 16.13 -3.45 17.83
C ASN A 531 14.87 -3.02 17.05
N VAL A 532 14.40 -1.78 17.21
CA VAL A 532 13.30 -1.19 16.42
C VAL A 532 13.65 0.22 15.94
N THR A 533 13.26 0.54 14.71
CA THR A 533 13.25 1.92 14.16
C THR A 533 12.00 2.10 13.29
N THR A 534 11.64 3.34 12.97
CA THR A 534 10.55 3.69 12.05
C THR A 534 11.09 4.35 10.77
N THR A 535 10.34 4.28 9.65
CA THR A 535 10.53 5.16 8.48
C THR A 535 9.25 5.38 7.68
N GLU A 536 9.09 6.60 7.21
CA GLU A 536 8.09 7.03 6.24
C GLU A 536 8.44 6.68 4.78
N GLY A 537 9.72 6.43 4.50
CA GLY A 537 10.27 6.34 3.13
C GLY A 537 10.17 4.97 2.45
N TYR A 538 9.92 3.88 3.19
CA TYR A 538 9.96 2.52 2.62
C TYR A 538 8.57 1.94 2.25
N PRO A 539 8.41 1.34 1.06
CA PRO A 539 9.36 1.29 -0.06
C PRO A 539 9.40 2.61 -0.86
N ARG A 540 8.40 3.48 -0.66
CA ARG A 540 8.28 4.84 -1.19
C ARG A 540 7.50 5.69 -0.19
N LEU A 541 7.72 7.00 -0.22
CA LEU A 541 7.11 7.96 0.70
C LEU A 541 5.57 8.08 0.53
N PHE A 542 5.05 7.96 -0.70
CA PHE A 542 3.60 8.03 -0.97
C PHE A 542 3.13 7.00 -2.01
N PRO A 543 1.82 6.63 -2.00
CA PRO A 543 0.84 6.91 -0.94
C PRO A 543 1.09 6.07 0.33
N SER A 544 0.74 6.62 1.50
CA SER A 544 1.00 6.01 2.82
C SER A 544 0.53 4.56 2.94
N ARG A 545 -0.61 4.23 2.33
CA ARG A 545 -1.19 2.87 2.30
C ARG A 545 -0.21 1.79 1.82
N PHE A 546 0.76 2.13 0.96
CA PHE A 546 1.78 1.19 0.44
C PHE A 546 3.05 1.11 1.30
N ARG A 547 3.20 1.95 2.34
CA ARG A 547 4.29 1.80 3.31
C ARG A 547 4.12 0.50 4.08
N ARG A 548 5.19 -0.28 4.17
CA ARG A 548 5.27 -1.56 4.88
C ARG A 548 6.52 -1.56 5.76
N GLY A 549 6.72 -2.58 6.57
CA GLY A 549 7.97 -2.81 7.29
C GLY A 549 8.92 -3.78 6.58
N PHE A 550 10.11 -3.89 7.16
CA PHE A 550 11.16 -4.85 6.80
C PHE A 550 12.07 -5.12 8.00
N HIS A 551 12.91 -6.13 7.91
CA HIS A 551 13.89 -6.50 8.94
C HIS A 551 15.30 -6.46 8.34
N TYR A 552 16.25 -5.84 9.04
CA TYR A 552 17.64 -5.72 8.59
C TYR A 552 18.63 -5.80 9.76
N GLN A 553 19.69 -6.61 9.63
CA GLN A 553 20.74 -6.82 10.64
C GLN A 553 20.25 -7.12 12.09
N GLY A 554 19.04 -7.63 12.27
CA GLY A 554 18.47 -7.84 13.61
C GLY A 554 17.82 -6.59 14.20
N VAL A 555 17.38 -5.65 13.36
CA VAL A 555 16.52 -4.49 13.69
C VAL A 555 15.25 -4.61 12.86
N GLN A 556 14.08 -4.47 13.49
CA GLN A 556 12.80 -4.38 12.79
C GLN A 556 12.53 -2.92 12.43
N VAL A 557 12.26 -2.67 11.15
CA VAL A 557 11.83 -1.37 10.64
C VAL A 557 10.32 -1.39 10.46
N LEU A 558 9.63 -0.45 11.11
CA LEU A 558 8.18 -0.27 11.04
C LEU A 558 7.81 0.92 10.15
N PRO A 559 6.67 0.89 9.44
CA PRO A 559 6.20 2.04 8.66
C PRO A 559 5.80 3.18 9.60
N ARG A 560 6.22 4.40 9.24
CA ARG A 560 5.87 5.65 9.94
C ARG A 560 4.81 6.42 9.16
N GLU A 561 3.96 7.12 9.88
CA GLU A 561 2.86 7.92 9.35
C GLU A 561 3.10 9.42 9.52
N VAL A 562 2.45 10.21 8.67
CA VAL A 562 2.52 11.67 8.67
C VAL A 562 1.19 12.23 9.16
N CYS A 563 1.24 13.20 10.07
CA CYS A 563 0.04 13.87 10.61
C CYS A 563 -0.45 15.05 9.74
N GLY A 564 0.21 15.32 8.61
CA GLY A 564 -0.05 16.46 7.73
C GLY A 564 0.56 17.79 8.20
N VAL A 565 1.07 17.87 9.43
CA VAL A 565 1.86 19.01 9.92
C VAL A 565 3.34 18.73 9.65
N TYR A 566 4.05 19.70 9.06
CA TYR A 566 5.44 19.57 8.60
C TYR A 566 6.41 20.38 9.47
N THR A 567 7.72 20.08 9.41
CA THR A 567 8.79 20.83 10.11
C THR A 567 8.71 22.35 9.92
N SER A 568 8.38 22.80 8.71
CA SER A 568 8.28 24.22 8.35
C SER A 568 6.98 24.90 8.79
N THR A 569 5.91 24.14 9.11
CA THR A 569 4.59 24.69 9.42
C THR A 569 4.35 24.72 10.92
N MET A 570 4.59 25.88 11.53
CA MET A 570 4.49 26.09 12.98
C MET A 570 3.42 27.12 13.37
N ARG A 571 2.88 27.86 12.39
CA ARG A 571 1.74 28.77 12.53
C ARG A 571 0.66 28.46 11.52
N LEU A 572 -0.58 28.73 11.87
CA LEU A 572 -1.74 28.50 11.00
C LEU A 572 -1.76 29.45 9.79
N SER A 573 -1.23 30.67 9.94
CA SER A 573 -1.02 31.63 8.85
C SER A 573 -0.11 31.10 7.74
N ASP A 574 0.81 30.21 8.12
CA ASP A 574 1.92 29.76 7.28
C ASP A 574 1.66 28.34 6.74
N TYR A 575 0.58 27.69 7.19
CA TYR A 575 0.18 26.34 6.80
C TYR A 575 -0.46 26.35 5.39
N PRO A 576 0.09 25.61 4.39
CA PRO A 576 -0.42 25.63 3.03
C PRO A 576 -1.88 25.12 2.94
N GLY A 577 -2.82 26.01 2.60
CA GLY A 577 -4.26 25.72 2.57
C GLY A 577 -5.02 26.08 3.87
N GLY A 578 -4.34 26.64 4.87
CA GLY A 578 -4.98 27.20 6.07
C GLY A 578 -5.79 26.19 6.89
N ILE A 579 -6.74 26.71 7.68
CA ILE A 579 -7.52 25.91 8.64
C ILE A 579 -8.38 24.84 7.96
N GLU A 580 -8.96 25.14 6.79
CA GLU A 580 -9.75 24.19 6.00
C GLU A 580 -8.94 22.93 5.68
N LYS A 581 -7.69 23.10 5.19
CA LYS A 581 -6.80 21.98 4.89
C LYS A 581 -6.26 21.28 6.15
N LEU A 582 -6.28 21.93 7.32
CA LEU A 582 -5.89 21.29 8.58
C LEU A 582 -7.04 20.45 9.18
N GLU A 583 -8.28 20.98 9.16
CA GLU A 583 -9.46 20.31 9.70
C GLU A 583 -9.90 19.11 8.85
N GLY A 584 -9.96 19.24 7.51
CA GLY A 584 -10.43 18.14 6.65
C GLY A 584 -9.52 16.90 6.62
N MET A 585 -8.24 17.00 7.03
CA MET A 585 -7.40 15.81 7.24
C MET A 585 -7.91 14.96 8.41
N ALA A 586 -8.39 15.62 9.48
CA ALA A 586 -8.94 14.97 10.67
C ALA A 586 -10.43 14.58 10.49
N PHE A 587 -11.17 15.33 9.69
CA PHE A 587 -12.60 15.13 9.43
C PHE A 587 -12.83 14.33 8.14
N GLY A 588 -12.39 13.07 8.14
CA GLY A 588 -12.65 12.12 7.06
C GLY A 588 -11.66 12.14 5.89
N GLY A 589 -10.54 12.86 6.01
CA GLY A 589 -9.40 12.79 5.08
C GLY A 589 -8.24 11.91 5.60
N ASP A 590 -7.04 12.12 5.06
CA ASP A 590 -5.86 11.26 5.23
C ASP A 590 -5.55 10.78 6.67
N LEU A 591 -5.67 11.65 7.68
CA LEU A 591 -5.36 11.28 9.06
C LEU A 591 -6.47 10.40 9.67
N PHE A 592 -7.72 10.64 9.31
CA PHE A 592 -8.83 9.74 9.66
C PHE A 592 -8.71 8.40 8.92
N ASP A 593 -8.47 8.40 7.61
CA ASP A 593 -8.40 7.16 6.82
C ASP A 593 -7.20 6.30 7.22
N THR A 594 -6.08 6.91 7.59
CA THR A 594 -4.94 6.18 8.20
C THR A 594 -5.39 5.46 9.48
N LEU A 595 -6.11 6.14 10.38
CA LEU A 595 -6.66 5.56 11.61
C LEU A 595 -7.86 4.60 11.38
N LEU A 596 -8.55 4.70 10.24
CA LEU A 596 -9.60 3.76 9.86
C LEU A 596 -9.00 2.40 9.46
N PHE A 597 -7.94 2.41 8.65
CA PHE A 597 -7.39 1.21 8.01
C PHE A 597 -6.12 0.63 8.64
N ARG A 598 -5.37 1.36 9.50
CA ARG A 598 -4.15 0.84 10.15
C ARG A 598 -4.37 0.55 11.64
N PRO A 599 -4.30 -0.72 12.10
CA PRO A 599 -4.41 -1.07 13.51
C PRO A 599 -3.29 -0.53 14.41
N VAL A 600 -2.09 -0.30 13.85
CA VAL A 600 -0.92 0.26 14.54
C VAL A 600 -0.44 1.47 13.73
N ASN A 601 -0.23 2.59 14.42
CA ASN A 601 0.09 3.88 13.81
C ASN A 601 1.24 4.53 14.57
N LEU A 602 2.33 4.86 13.86
CA LEU A 602 3.53 5.47 14.42
C LEU A 602 3.71 6.84 13.76
N TYR A 603 3.22 7.91 14.38
CA TYR A 603 3.23 9.24 13.77
C TYR A 603 4.53 10.00 14.00
N MET A 604 5.07 10.53 12.90
CA MET A 604 6.08 11.58 12.89
C MET A 604 5.44 12.94 13.19
N THR A 605 6.02 13.65 14.15
CA THR A 605 5.86 15.10 14.37
C THR A 605 7.22 15.68 14.75
N HIS A 606 7.35 17.00 14.81
CA HIS A 606 8.63 17.66 15.09
C HIS A 606 8.45 18.73 16.18
N PHE A 607 9.54 19.03 16.89
CA PHE A 607 9.57 19.94 18.04
C PHE A 607 8.83 21.27 17.84
N GLY A 608 9.00 21.90 16.67
CA GLY A 608 8.33 23.15 16.32
C GLY A 608 6.81 23.05 16.18
N ASN A 609 6.24 21.87 15.91
CA ASN A 609 4.79 21.68 15.72
C ASN A 609 3.97 21.78 17.03
N TYR A 610 4.66 21.91 18.17
CA TYR A 610 4.12 22.06 19.52
C TYR A 610 4.42 23.43 20.14
N ALA A 611 5.23 24.25 19.46
CA ALA A 611 5.42 25.66 19.78
C ALA A 611 4.38 26.52 19.03
N GLN A 612 4.38 27.83 19.30
CA GLN A 612 3.57 28.83 18.58
C GLN A 612 2.07 28.47 18.59
N ASP A 613 1.49 28.07 17.45
CA ASP A 613 0.05 27.74 17.32
C ASP A 613 -0.25 26.25 17.60
N ARG A 614 0.77 25.42 17.84
CA ARG A 614 0.68 24.02 18.32
C ARG A 614 -0.16 23.09 17.44
N LEU A 615 -0.01 23.24 16.11
CA LEU A 615 -0.82 22.57 15.10
C LEU A 615 -0.89 21.04 15.24
N ALA A 616 0.16 20.39 15.75
CA ALA A 616 0.13 18.94 16.01
C ALA A 616 -0.88 18.55 17.11
N LEU A 617 -0.92 19.29 18.23
CA LEU A 617 -1.93 19.04 19.27
C LEU A 617 -3.33 19.27 18.73
N TYR A 618 -3.53 20.36 17.98
CA TYR A 618 -4.82 20.68 17.36
C TYR A 618 -5.36 19.54 16.49
N VAL A 619 -4.58 19.07 15.51
CA VAL A 619 -5.06 18.07 14.53
C VAL A 619 -5.32 16.70 15.17
N PHE A 620 -4.52 16.31 16.17
CA PHE A 620 -4.78 15.07 16.94
C PHE A 620 -6.02 15.17 17.83
N GLU A 621 -6.26 16.30 18.52
CA GLU A 621 -7.51 16.46 19.28
C GLU A 621 -8.75 16.47 18.36
N ARG A 622 -8.65 17.04 17.15
CA ARG A 622 -9.72 16.96 16.13
C ARG A 622 -10.00 15.52 15.71
N VAL A 623 -8.99 14.73 15.31
CA VAL A 623 -9.24 13.37 14.80
C VAL A 623 -9.70 12.41 15.91
N PHE A 624 -9.22 12.57 17.15
CA PHE A 624 -9.71 11.77 18.28
C PHE A 624 -11.17 12.08 18.63
N ALA A 625 -11.58 13.35 18.60
CA ALA A 625 -12.97 13.73 18.78
C ALA A 625 -13.86 13.20 17.64
N PHE A 626 -13.41 13.30 16.39
CA PHE A 626 -14.13 12.80 15.22
C PHE A 626 -14.29 11.27 15.25
N LEU A 627 -13.21 10.52 15.52
CA LEU A 627 -13.25 9.07 15.72
C LEU A 627 -14.22 8.68 16.84
N HIS A 628 -14.18 9.37 17.99
CA HIS A 628 -15.08 9.09 19.09
C HIS A 628 -16.54 9.41 18.75
N LYS A 629 -16.82 10.44 17.94
CA LYS A 629 -18.19 10.84 17.57
C LYS A 629 -18.79 9.89 16.52
N TRP A 630 -18.04 9.58 15.45
CA TRP A 630 -18.54 8.87 14.27
C TRP A 630 -18.30 7.35 14.26
N THR A 631 -17.39 6.83 15.09
CA THR A 631 -16.98 5.42 15.01
C THR A 631 -17.08 4.68 16.34
N ARG A 632 -16.93 3.36 16.31
CA ARG A 632 -16.74 2.46 17.46
C ARG A 632 -15.27 2.15 17.72
N LEU A 633 -14.34 2.79 16.97
CA LEU A 633 -12.91 2.61 17.15
C LEU A 633 -12.47 3.11 18.52
N LYS A 634 -11.53 2.37 19.10
CA LYS A 634 -10.97 2.59 20.44
C LYS A 634 -9.49 2.88 20.25
N VAL A 635 -9.11 4.13 20.51
CA VAL A 635 -7.72 4.55 20.47
C VAL A 635 -7.00 4.02 21.71
N GLN A 636 -5.82 3.42 21.53
CA GLN A 636 -4.98 2.88 22.61
C GLN A 636 -3.53 3.32 22.42
N TRP A 637 -2.74 3.24 23.49
CA TRP A 637 -1.29 3.39 23.46
C TRP A 637 -0.63 2.11 23.98
N ALA A 638 0.57 1.81 23.48
CA ALA A 638 1.41 0.73 23.97
C ALA A 638 2.90 1.09 23.77
N PRO A 639 3.83 0.49 24.55
CA PRO A 639 5.26 0.67 24.33
C PRO A 639 5.71 0.05 22.99
N ILE A 640 6.79 0.59 22.44
CA ILE A 640 7.26 0.32 21.07
C ILE A 640 7.47 -1.17 20.74
N TRP A 641 8.00 -1.97 21.67
CA TRP A 641 8.17 -3.42 21.48
C TRP A 641 6.83 -4.14 21.26
N ARG A 642 5.76 -3.69 21.93
CA ARG A 642 4.42 -4.27 21.82
C ARG A 642 3.69 -3.78 20.57
N LEU A 643 3.98 -2.54 20.14
CA LEU A 643 3.54 -2.03 18.84
C LEU A 643 4.18 -2.81 17.69
N MET A 644 5.45 -3.19 17.81
CA MET A 644 6.13 -4.10 16.88
C MET A 644 5.44 -5.47 16.84
N GLU A 645 5.14 -6.08 17.99
CA GLU A 645 4.42 -7.36 18.06
C GLU A 645 3.05 -7.29 17.36
N TYR A 646 2.23 -6.27 17.65
CA TYR A 646 0.94 -6.08 17.00
C TYR A 646 1.08 -5.79 15.50
N HIS A 647 2.04 -4.96 15.09
CA HIS A 647 2.31 -4.72 13.68
C HIS A 647 2.71 -6.01 12.95
N LEU A 648 3.51 -6.87 13.57
CA LEU A 648 3.93 -8.16 13.03
C LEU A 648 2.87 -9.28 13.17
N SER A 649 1.85 -9.13 14.01
CA SER A 649 0.66 -9.99 13.97
C SER A 649 -0.18 -9.71 12.74
N PHE A 650 -0.31 -8.44 12.33
CA PHE A 650 -0.93 -8.06 11.07
C PHE A 650 -0.02 -8.26 9.86
N ASN A 651 1.31 -8.18 9.99
CA ASN A 651 2.25 -8.24 8.87
C ASN A 651 3.28 -9.38 9.01
N PRO A 652 2.84 -10.66 8.92
CA PRO A 652 3.73 -11.81 9.13
C PRO A 652 4.86 -11.93 8.10
N SER A 653 4.67 -11.40 6.89
CA SER A 653 5.65 -11.39 5.79
C SER A 653 6.85 -10.44 6.02
N GLU A 654 6.81 -9.63 7.08
CA GLU A 654 7.86 -8.67 7.47
C GLU A 654 8.69 -9.13 8.67
N ARG A 655 8.27 -10.20 9.37
CA ARG A 655 8.97 -10.78 10.51
C ARG A 655 10.35 -11.27 10.09
N ALA A 656 11.34 -11.16 10.98
CA ALA A 656 12.72 -11.61 10.73
C ALA A 656 12.86 -13.03 10.12
N SER A 657 11.96 -13.96 10.47
CA SER A 657 11.94 -15.34 9.97
C SER A 657 11.30 -15.52 8.58
N ALA A 658 10.63 -14.51 8.03
CA ALA A 658 10.02 -14.60 6.70
C ALA A 658 11.08 -14.43 5.58
N PRO A 659 10.96 -15.16 4.45
CA PRO A 659 11.89 -15.01 3.31
C PRO A 659 11.79 -13.62 2.63
N THR A 660 10.65 -12.95 2.79
CA THR A 660 10.33 -11.61 2.29
C THR A 660 10.59 -10.47 3.29
N SER A 661 11.31 -10.78 4.38
CA SER A 661 11.57 -9.83 5.47
C SER A 661 12.61 -8.76 5.12
N LEU A 662 13.60 -9.09 4.28
CA LEU A 662 14.59 -8.13 3.78
C LEU A 662 13.92 -7.02 2.93
N PRO A 663 14.47 -5.80 2.94
CA PRO A 663 13.95 -4.66 2.18
C PRO A 663 13.92 -4.92 0.67
N LEU A 664 12.84 -4.55 0.00
CA LEU A 664 12.77 -4.52 -1.46
C LEU A 664 13.42 -3.23 -1.97
N TYR A 665 14.70 -3.28 -2.31
CA TYR A 665 15.41 -2.12 -2.85
C TYR A 665 14.82 -1.69 -4.19
N SER A 666 14.38 -0.43 -4.28
CA SER A 666 13.91 0.21 -5.51
C SER A 666 15.07 0.73 -6.38
N ASP A 667 14.86 0.94 -7.68
CA ASP A 667 15.77 1.70 -8.55
C ASP A 667 16.13 3.04 -7.88
N PRO A 668 17.41 3.31 -7.54
CA PRO A 668 17.81 4.57 -6.90
C PRO A 668 17.51 5.79 -7.78
N CYS A 669 17.55 5.61 -9.10
CA CYS A 669 17.37 6.69 -10.07
C CYS A 669 15.90 7.06 -10.32
N ALA A 670 14.97 6.43 -9.60
CA ALA A 670 13.54 6.75 -9.65
C ALA A 670 13.10 7.73 -8.54
N ASP A 671 13.96 8.01 -7.56
CA ASP A 671 13.69 8.96 -6.45
C ASP A 671 14.98 9.74 -6.12
N PRO A 672 15.03 11.08 -6.25
CA PRO A 672 16.21 11.87 -5.96
C PRO A 672 16.76 11.73 -4.54
N ARG A 673 15.93 11.39 -3.55
CA ARG A 673 16.37 11.10 -2.17
C ARG A 673 17.06 9.73 -2.10
N HIS A 674 16.66 8.78 -2.94
CA HIS A 674 17.33 7.48 -3.04
C HIS A 674 18.67 7.57 -3.79
N GLU A 675 18.73 8.37 -4.86
CA GLU A 675 20.01 8.71 -5.52
C GLU A 675 20.97 9.38 -4.52
N ALA A 676 20.54 10.44 -3.81
CA ALA A 676 21.41 11.15 -2.88
C ALA A 676 22.02 10.26 -1.78
N ILE A 677 21.26 9.27 -1.28
CA ILE A 677 21.69 8.41 -0.16
C ILE A 677 22.55 7.22 -0.59
N TRP A 678 22.26 6.56 -1.72
CA TRP A 678 23.06 5.40 -2.17
C TRP A 678 24.11 5.74 -3.24
N PHE A 679 23.85 6.74 -4.09
CA PHE A 679 24.53 6.92 -5.37
C PHE A 679 24.60 8.39 -5.86
N PRO A 680 25.04 9.36 -5.05
CA PRO A 680 25.09 10.76 -5.47
C PRO A 680 25.90 10.91 -6.78
N SER A 681 25.25 11.38 -7.84
CA SER A 681 25.70 11.51 -9.25
C SER A 681 25.77 10.24 -10.11
N ALA A 682 25.57 9.04 -9.55
CA ALA A 682 25.73 7.79 -10.32
C ALA A 682 24.51 7.43 -11.19
N CYS A 683 23.43 8.20 -11.18
CA CYS A 683 22.29 7.97 -12.08
C CYS A 683 22.45 8.60 -13.47
N THR A 684 23.53 9.35 -13.73
CA THR A 684 23.86 9.81 -15.09
C THR A 684 24.19 8.61 -16.01
N PRO A 685 23.87 8.66 -17.32
CA PRO A 685 24.08 7.54 -18.23
C PRO A 685 25.51 7.01 -18.27
N ASN A 686 26.50 7.89 -18.06
CA ASN A 686 27.93 7.57 -18.13
C ASN A 686 28.50 7.01 -16.81
N ALA A 687 27.75 7.08 -15.70
CA ALA A 687 28.15 6.62 -14.38
C ALA A 687 27.34 5.42 -13.84
N ARG A 688 26.12 5.21 -14.33
CA ARG A 688 25.20 4.16 -13.85
C ARG A 688 25.73 2.75 -14.13
N ARG A 689 26.29 2.08 -13.12
CA ARG A 689 26.87 0.74 -13.27
C ARG A 689 25.88 -0.41 -13.20
N LEU A 690 24.69 -0.21 -12.61
CA LEU A 690 23.65 -1.24 -12.52
C LEU A 690 23.32 -1.85 -13.91
N PRO A 691 23.16 -3.19 -14.02
CA PRO A 691 23.07 -3.85 -15.32
C PRO A 691 21.75 -3.54 -16.02
N ALA A 692 21.84 -3.25 -17.32
CA ALA A 692 20.69 -3.02 -18.19
C ALA A 692 20.14 -4.34 -18.80
N ALA A 693 20.86 -5.45 -18.65
CA ALA A 693 20.43 -6.78 -19.06
C ALA A 693 20.82 -7.88 -18.07
N VAL A 694 20.02 -8.93 -17.97
CA VAL A 694 20.24 -10.06 -17.06
C VAL A 694 19.91 -11.38 -17.75
N ILE A 695 20.87 -12.30 -17.77
CA ILE A 695 20.66 -13.70 -18.16
C ILE A 695 20.18 -14.46 -16.92
N VAL A 696 18.87 -14.73 -16.84
CA VAL A 696 18.20 -15.18 -15.60
C VAL A 696 18.22 -16.68 -15.37
N GLY A 697 18.51 -17.47 -16.41
CA GLY A 697 18.49 -18.93 -16.36
C GLY A 697 17.67 -19.59 -17.48
N PRO A 698 17.13 -20.80 -17.25
CA PRO A 698 17.33 -21.65 -16.07
C PRO A 698 18.78 -22.13 -15.92
N GLN A 699 19.06 -22.90 -14.87
CA GLN A 699 20.30 -23.69 -14.83
C GLN A 699 20.29 -24.80 -15.89
N LYS A 700 21.50 -25.12 -16.41
CA LYS A 700 21.81 -26.19 -17.39
C LYS A 700 21.44 -25.93 -18.87
N THR A 701 21.02 -24.73 -19.20
CA THR A 701 20.63 -24.33 -20.57
C THR A 701 21.72 -23.57 -21.34
N GLY A 702 23.01 -23.78 -21.01
CA GLY A 702 24.12 -23.14 -21.73
C GLY A 702 24.45 -21.70 -21.34
N THR A 703 23.90 -21.19 -20.23
CA THR A 703 24.04 -19.78 -19.80
C THR A 703 25.48 -19.26 -19.68
N THR A 704 26.46 -20.10 -19.30
CA THR A 704 27.89 -19.70 -19.29
C THR A 704 28.45 -19.47 -20.69
N ALA A 705 28.00 -20.24 -21.69
CA ALA A 705 28.45 -20.06 -23.07
C ALA A 705 27.94 -18.72 -23.62
N LEU A 706 26.66 -18.41 -23.39
CA LEU A 706 26.10 -17.12 -23.79
C LEU A 706 26.79 -15.94 -23.08
N LEU A 707 27.04 -16.05 -21.77
CA LEU A 707 27.83 -15.07 -21.01
C LEU A 707 29.23 -14.86 -21.62
N ALA A 708 29.96 -15.94 -21.89
CA ALA A 708 31.32 -15.87 -22.43
C ALA A 708 31.36 -15.24 -23.83
N PHE A 709 30.43 -15.64 -24.71
CA PHE A 709 30.36 -15.07 -26.06
C PHE A 709 29.89 -13.61 -26.05
N MET A 710 28.91 -13.23 -25.23
CA MET A 710 28.51 -11.83 -25.06
C MET A 710 29.66 -10.97 -24.51
N ALA A 711 30.49 -11.50 -23.61
CA ALA A 711 31.65 -10.80 -23.07
C ALA A 711 32.79 -10.57 -24.09
N MET A 712 32.78 -11.23 -25.25
CA MET A 712 33.69 -10.93 -26.36
C MET A 712 33.35 -9.58 -27.03
N HIS A 713 32.10 -9.12 -26.95
CA HIS A 713 31.69 -7.85 -27.56
C HIS A 713 32.36 -6.65 -26.88
N PRO A 714 32.89 -5.64 -27.60
CA PRO A 714 33.50 -4.47 -26.97
C PRO A 714 32.48 -3.71 -26.11
N ASN A 715 31.26 -3.51 -26.62
CA ASN A 715 30.25 -2.65 -26.01
C ASN A 715 29.29 -3.42 -25.06
N LEU A 716 29.57 -4.68 -24.70
CA LEU A 716 28.87 -5.42 -23.64
C LEU A 716 29.83 -5.73 -22.50
N GLN A 717 29.43 -5.49 -21.26
CA GLN A 717 30.31 -5.54 -20.09
C GLN A 717 29.72 -6.49 -19.03
N PRO A 718 30.33 -7.66 -18.77
CA PRO A 718 29.83 -8.57 -17.74
C PRO A 718 30.10 -7.99 -16.34
N ASN A 719 29.45 -8.58 -15.32
CA ASN A 719 29.90 -8.44 -13.94
C ASN A 719 31.37 -8.89 -13.78
N ARG A 720 32.04 -8.35 -12.77
CA ARG A 720 33.32 -8.85 -12.27
C ARG A 720 33.18 -10.34 -11.94
N PHE A 721 34.14 -11.14 -12.39
CA PHE A 721 34.24 -12.55 -12.08
C PHE A 721 35.19 -12.77 -10.89
N LEU A 722 34.86 -13.73 -10.03
CA LEU A 722 35.58 -14.03 -8.80
C LEU A 722 36.34 -15.37 -8.93
N PRO A 723 37.51 -15.51 -8.28
CA PRO A 723 38.29 -16.76 -8.31
C PRO A 723 37.67 -17.89 -7.46
N HIS A 724 36.64 -17.58 -6.68
CA HIS A 724 35.91 -18.47 -5.79
C HIS A 724 34.40 -18.40 -6.07
N PRO A 725 33.58 -19.35 -5.57
CA PRO A 725 32.12 -19.29 -5.72
C PRO A 725 31.54 -17.91 -5.32
N PRO A 726 30.56 -17.36 -6.06
CA PRO A 726 29.81 -17.97 -7.16
C PRO A 726 30.49 -17.89 -8.55
N TYR A 727 31.79 -17.55 -8.60
CA TYR A 727 32.63 -17.43 -9.79
C TYR A 727 32.15 -16.39 -10.80
N GLU A 728 31.34 -16.84 -11.76
CA GLU A 728 30.82 -16.08 -12.89
C GLU A 728 29.48 -15.41 -12.58
N GLU A 729 28.75 -15.87 -11.56
CA GLU A 729 27.44 -15.38 -11.14
C GLU A 729 27.53 -14.42 -9.94
N VAL A 730 26.56 -13.51 -9.83
CA VAL A 730 26.44 -12.61 -8.66
C VAL A 730 25.46 -13.16 -7.62
N GLN A 731 24.37 -13.80 -8.08
CA GLN A 731 23.29 -14.40 -7.27
C GLN A 731 22.64 -13.44 -6.25
N PHE A 732 22.73 -12.13 -6.49
CA PHE A 732 22.29 -11.08 -5.56
C PHE A 732 20.79 -11.18 -5.24
N PHE A 733 19.93 -11.38 -6.23
CA PHE A 733 18.49 -11.39 -6.00
C PHE A 733 17.98 -12.71 -5.37
N SER A 734 18.57 -13.84 -5.71
CA SER A 734 18.18 -15.17 -5.19
C SER A 734 18.75 -15.47 -3.79
N ASN A 735 19.98 -15.07 -3.50
CA ASN A 735 20.65 -15.37 -2.24
C ASN A 735 20.48 -14.22 -1.22
N SER A 736 19.63 -14.42 -0.20
CA SER A 736 19.36 -13.42 0.84
C SER A 736 20.60 -12.94 1.63
N THR A 737 21.65 -13.76 1.77
CA THR A 737 22.91 -13.39 2.45
C THR A 737 23.81 -12.52 1.56
N ILE A 738 23.60 -12.54 0.24
CA ILE A 738 24.23 -11.61 -0.70
C ILE A 738 23.37 -10.35 -0.83
N TYR A 739 22.03 -10.50 -0.88
CA TYR A 739 21.07 -9.40 -0.94
C TYR A 739 21.14 -8.44 0.25
N SER A 740 21.40 -8.95 1.45
CA SER A 740 21.56 -8.14 2.67
C SER A 740 22.78 -7.20 2.65
N LYS A 741 23.69 -7.33 1.66
CA LYS A 741 24.81 -6.39 1.46
C LYS A 741 24.39 -5.07 0.78
N GLY A 742 23.15 -4.97 0.30
CA GLY A 742 22.60 -3.72 -0.24
C GLY A 742 22.98 -3.39 -1.68
N VAL A 743 22.44 -2.28 -2.18
CA VAL A 743 22.55 -1.91 -3.61
C VAL A 743 23.96 -1.47 -3.99
N SER A 744 24.70 -0.78 -3.11
CA SER A 744 26.11 -0.42 -3.35
C SER A 744 26.97 -1.66 -3.64
N PHE A 745 26.88 -2.70 -2.80
CA PHE A 745 27.59 -3.97 -3.04
C PHE A 745 27.29 -4.55 -4.42
N TYR A 746 26.02 -4.51 -4.86
CA TYR A 746 25.63 -5.01 -6.18
C TYR A 746 26.16 -4.13 -7.32
N ASN A 747 26.05 -2.81 -7.21
CA ASN A 747 26.60 -1.84 -8.17
C ASN A 747 28.12 -2.02 -8.37
N ASP A 748 28.86 -2.30 -7.30
CA ASP A 748 30.31 -2.45 -7.35
C ASP A 748 30.78 -3.82 -7.87
N GLN A 749 29.85 -4.70 -8.26
CA GLN A 749 30.16 -5.85 -9.11
C GLN A 749 30.34 -5.46 -10.59
N PHE A 750 30.01 -4.23 -10.99
CA PHE A 750 30.04 -3.78 -12.38
C PHE A 750 31.07 -2.68 -12.63
N LEU A 751 31.44 -2.50 -13.90
CA LEU A 751 32.36 -1.45 -14.35
C LEU A 751 31.58 -0.18 -14.77
N SER A 752 32.28 0.87 -15.17
CA SER A 752 31.65 2.10 -15.66
C SER A 752 30.91 1.87 -16.97
N SER A 753 29.65 2.33 -17.06
CA SER A 753 28.82 2.25 -18.28
C SER A 753 29.39 3.05 -19.45
N SER A 754 30.33 3.97 -19.21
CA SER A 754 31.16 4.58 -20.25
C SER A 754 31.94 3.58 -21.11
N THR A 755 32.02 2.31 -20.70
CA THR A 755 32.65 1.21 -21.47
C THR A 755 31.65 0.28 -22.17
N GLY A 756 30.34 0.51 -22.04
CA GLY A 756 29.29 -0.27 -22.71
C GLY A 756 28.10 -0.65 -21.83
N ILE A 757 27.26 -1.55 -22.35
CA ILE A 757 26.06 -2.05 -21.66
C ILE A 757 26.48 -3.08 -20.62
N ASN A 758 26.33 -2.75 -19.33
CA ASN A 758 26.55 -3.70 -18.24
C ASN A 758 25.46 -4.78 -18.19
N PHE A 759 25.85 -6.03 -17.98
CA PHE A 759 24.97 -7.18 -17.82
C PHE A 759 25.50 -8.21 -16.82
N GLU A 760 24.64 -9.04 -16.24
CA GLU A 760 25.06 -10.21 -15.44
C GLU A 760 24.41 -11.51 -15.91
N LYS A 761 24.92 -12.63 -15.41
CA LYS A 761 24.26 -13.94 -15.48
C LYS A 761 24.18 -14.55 -14.09
N SER A 762 22.97 -14.90 -13.66
CA SER A 762 22.73 -15.70 -12.46
C SER A 762 21.59 -16.67 -12.73
N ALA A 763 21.90 -17.93 -13.03
CA ALA A 763 20.94 -18.88 -13.58
C ALA A 763 19.88 -19.38 -12.56
N THR A 764 19.99 -18.95 -11.31
CA THR A 764 19.05 -19.19 -10.19
C THR A 764 17.95 -18.13 -10.05
N TYR A 765 17.87 -17.15 -10.96
CA TYR A 765 16.83 -16.12 -10.90
C TYR A 765 15.53 -16.60 -11.56
N PHE A 766 15.62 -17.41 -12.63
CA PHE A 766 14.46 -17.83 -13.42
C PHE A 766 13.41 -18.58 -12.59
N ASP A 767 13.84 -19.50 -11.73
CA ASP A 767 13.02 -20.38 -10.89
C ASP A 767 12.80 -19.84 -9.46
N SER A 768 13.16 -18.58 -9.19
CA SER A 768 13.07 -17.97 -7.85
C SER A 768 12.10 -16.78 -7.84
N PRO A 769 10.85 -16.95 -7.37
CA PRO A 769 9.87 -15.85 -7.29
C PRO A 769 10.37 -14.65 -6.45
N LEU A 770 11.18 -14.92 -5.43
CA LEU A 770 11.83 -13.91 -4.61
C LEU A 770 12.88 -13.11 -5.41
N ALA A 771 13.63 -13.76 -6.31
CA ALA A 771 14.54 -13.07 -7.21
C ALA A 771 13.79 -12.19 -8.22
N VAL A 772 12.69 -12.69 -8.81
CA VAL A 772 11.84 -11.89 -9.72
C VAL A 772 11.34 -10.62 -9.04
N MET A 773 10.78 -10.73 -7.84
CA MET A 773 10.25 -9.60 -7.07
C MET A 773 11.33 -8.57 -6.72
N ARG A 774 12.50 -9.03 -6.24
CA ARG A 774 13.63 -8.14 -5.88
C ARG A 774 14.28 -7.48 -7.10
N MET A 775 14.40 -8.21 -8.20
CA MET A 775 14.96 -7.68 -9.45
C MET A 775 14.02 -6.66 -10.09
N ALA A 776 12.71 -6.90 -10.07
CA ALA A 776 11.72 -5.96 -10.57
C ALA A 776 11.65 -4.64 -9.79
N ALA A 777 11.97 -4.67 -8.49
CA ALA A 777 12.07 -3.46 -7.68
C ALA A 777 13.31 -2.61 -8.07
N LEU A 778 14.48 -3.23 -8.21
CA LEU A 778 15.76 -2.54 -8.43
C LEU A 778 16.05 -2.23 -9.92
N LEU A 779 15.66 -3.13 -10.83
CA LEU A 779 15.97 -3.10 -12.26
C LEU A 779 14.68 -3.16 -13.12
N PRO A 780 13.67 -2.30 -12.90
CA PRO A 780 12.35 -2.39 -13.55
C PRO A 780 12.38 -2.27 -15.09
N THR A 781 13.46 -1.72 -15.65
CA THR A 781 13.64 -1.49 -17.09
C THR A 781 14.57 -2.50 -17.78
N ALA A 782 15.20 -3.41 -17.04
CA ALA A 782 16.20 -4.33 -17.58
C ALA A 782 15.65 -5.27 -18.67
N LYS A 783 16.54 -5.68 -19.56
CA LYS A 783 16.31 -6.65 -20.63
C LYS A 783 16.64 -8.06 -20.12
N ILE A 784 15.65 -8.94 -20.12
CA ILE A 784 15.75 -10.30 -19.59
C ILE A 784 16.11 -11.26 -20.71
N ILE A 785 17.03 -12.18 -20.47
CA ILE A 785 17.40 -13.24 -21.41
C ILE A 785 17.16 -14.60 -20.75
N VAL A 786 16.28 -15.41 -21.35
CA VAL A 786 15.92 -16.77 -20.90
C VAL A 786 16.36 -17.77 -21.96
N LEU A 787 17.03 -18.85 -21.55
CA LEU A 787 17.52 -19.90 -22.46
C LEU A 787 16.64 -21.14 -22.33
N LEU A 788 16.04 -21.59 -23.43
CA LEU A 788 15.10 -22.72 -23.47
C LEU A 788 15.75 -23.93 -24.14
N ARG A 789 16.03 -24.97 -23.34
CA ARG A 789 16.40 -26.33 -23.80
C ARG A 789 15.18 -27.24 -23.60
N ASP A 790 15.10 -28.35 -24.34
CA ASP A 790 14.16 -29.44 -24.01
C ASP A 790 14.15 -29.71 -22.47
N PRO A 791 12.97 -29.70 -21.81
CA PRO A 791 12.82 -29.86 -20.37
C PRO A 791 13.45 -31.14 -19.80
N MET A 792 13.44 -32.24 -20.56
CA MET A 792 13.99 -33.52 -20.13
C MET A 792 15.52 -33.54 -20.27
N LEU A 793 16.08 -33.02 -21.36
CA LEU A 793 17.53 -32.84 -21.51
C LEU A 793 18.08 -31.84 -20.47
N ARG A 794 17.31 -30.80 -20.10
CA ARG A 794 17.64 -29.88 -19.00
C ARG A 794 17.66 -30.60 -17.65
N ALA A 795 16.65 -31.41 -17.36
CA ALA A 795 16.56 -32.22 -16.15
C ALA A 795 17.70 -33.25 -16.06
N HIS A 796 17.97 -33.99 -17.14
CA HIS A 796 19.05 -34.98 -17.21
C HIS A 796 20.43 -34.32 -17.04
N SER A 797 20.66 -33.15 -17.65
CA SER A 797 21.89 -32.39 -17.46
C SER A 797 22.07 -31.85 -16.02
N TRP A 798 20.97 -31.65 -15.27
CA TRP A 798 21.05 -31.37 -13.83
C TRP A 798 21.42 -32.64 -13.04
N TYR A 799 20.77 -33.77 -13.27
CA TYR A 799 21.13 -35.05 -12.66
C TYR A 799 22.62 -35.40 -12.87
N GLN A 800 23.12 -35.34 -14.11
CA GLN A 800 24.55 -35.59 -14.41
C GLN A 800 25.49 -34.54 -13.80
N HIS A 801 25.01 -33.30 -13.55
CA HIS A 801 25.76 -32.30 -12.78
C HIS A 801 25.94 -32.74 -11.34
N GLN A 802 24.86 -33.18 -10.68
CA GLN A 802 24.90 -33.62 -9.30
C GLN A 802 25.76 -34.89 -9.12
N ARG A 803 25.79 -35.79 -10.13
CA ARG A 803 26.75 -36.91 -10.18
C ARG A 803 28.19 -36.46 -10.25
N ALA A 804 28.50 -35.49 -11.12
CA ALA A 804 29.84 -34.92 -11.23
C ALA A 804 30.27 -34.12 -9.98
N HIS A 805 29.33 -33.73 -9.12
CA HIS A 805 29.57 -33.16 -7.78
C HIS A 805 29.40 -34.18 -6.65
N GLN A 806 29.42 -35.48 -6.96
CA GLN A 806 29.38 -36.60 -6.02
C GLN A 806 28.20 -36.59 -5.02
N VAL A 807 27.07 -35.98 -5.40
CA VAL A 807 25.87 -35.91 -4.56
C VAL A 807 25.31 -37.33 -4.32
N PRO A 808 25.16 -37.82 -3.08
CA PRO A 808 24.88 -39.23 -2.82
C PRO A 808 23.65 -39.77 -3.55
N ALA A 809 22.50 -39.10 -3.48
CA ALA A 809 21.30 -39.53 -4.19
C ALA A 809 21.48 -39.61 -5.72
N ALA A 810 22.30 -38.75 -6.32
CA ALA A 810 22.56 -38.80 -7.76
C ALA A 810 23.48 -39.96 -8.16
N LEU A 811 24.32 -40.44 -7.23
CA LEU A 811 25.17 -41.61 -7.44
C LEU A 811 24.44 -42.94 -7.21
N HIS A 812 23.46 -42.99 -6.30
CA HIS A 812 22.75 -44.21 -5.90
C HIS A 812 21.50 -44.52 -6.74
N PHE A 813 20.85 -43.51 -7.31
CA PHE A 813 19.60 -43.68 -8.08
C PHE A 813 19.80 -43.32 -9.55
N THR A 814 19.18 -44.08 -10.45
CA THR A 814 19.13 -43.77 -11.88
C THR A 814 18.26 -42.54 -12.16
N PHE A 815 18.43 -41.91 -13.32
CA PHE A 815 17.60 -40.76 -13.70
C PHE A 815 16.10 -41.09 -13.74
N THR A 816 15.72 -42.29 -14.20
CA THR A 816 14.34 -42.77 -14.22
C THR A 816 13.75 -42.96 -12.81
N GLU A 817 14.57 -43.35 -11.83
CA GLU A 817 14.17 -43.42 -10.42
C GLU A 817 14.03 -42.03 -9.78
N VAL A 818 14.93 -41.10 -10.12
CA VAL A 818 14.80 -39.69 -9.76
C VAL A 818 13.50 -39.09 -10.31
N LEU A 819 13.11 -39.38 -11.56
CA LEU A 819 11.85 -38.90 -12.14
C LEU A 819 10.60 -39.48 -11.45
N LYS A 820 10.68 -40.69 -10.87
CA LYS A 820 9.56 -41.32 -10.12
C LYS A 820 9.37 -40.79 -8.71
N ALA A 821 10.37 -40.12 -8.13
CA ALA A 821 10.34 -39.64 -6.75
C ALA A 821 9.58 -38.31 -6.59
N SER A 822 8.34 -38.21 -7.09
CA SER A 822 7.57 -36.95 -7.14
C SER A 822 7.03 -36.48 -5.78
N SER A 823 7.01 -37.38 -4.81
CA SER A 823 6.65 -37.15 -3.41
C SER A 823 7.63 -37.85 -2.47
N LEU A 824 7.66 -37.44 -1.20
CA LEU A 824 8.48 -38.12 -0.18
C LEU A 824 8.08 -39.60 0.02
N GLY A 825 6.81 -39.94 -0.21
CA GLY A 825 6.32 -41.32 -0.16
C GLY A 825 6.91 -42.19 -1.29
N GLU A 826 6.85 -41.69 -2.53
CA GLU A 826 7.46 -42.39 -3.68
C GLU A 826 8.98 -42.45 -3.57
N ALA A 827 9.62 -41.36 -3.13
CA ALA A 827 11.06 -41.35 -2.87
C ALA A 827 11.45 -42.39 -1.81
N THR A 828 10.61 -42.62 -0.80
CA THR A 828 10.80 -43.68 0.20
C THR A 828 10.59 -45.06 -0.39
N ALA A 829 9.58 -45.27 -1.24
CA ALA A 829 9.35 -46.55 -1.92
C ALA A 829 10.51 -46.92 -2.86
N VAL A 830 10.99 -45.98 -3.67
CA VAL A 830 12.16 -46.15 -4.55
C VAL A 830 13.43 -46.41 -3.73
N ALA A 831 13.69 -45.63 -2.68
CA ALA A 831 14.84 -45.85 -1.80
C ALA A 831 14.81 -47.19 -1.06
N THR A 832 13.62 -47.69 -0.71
CA THR A 832 13.44 -49.01 -0.07
C THR A 832 13.65 -50.16 -1.06
N ALA A 833 13.19 -50.00 -2.30
CA ALA A 833 13.40 -51.00 -3.36
C ALA A 833 14.88 -51.13 -3.77
N ALA A 834 15.66 -50.04 -3.69
CA ALA A 834 17.07 -50.01 -4.09
C ALA A 834 18.08 -50.29 -2.95
N SER A 835 17.68 -50.22 -1.67
CA SER A 835 18.59 -50.37 -0.52
C SER A 835 18.08 -51.38 0.52
N SER A 836 18.80 -52.49 0.66
CA SER A 836 18.59 -53.53 1.68
C SER A 836 19.11 -53.14 3.10
N SER A 837 19.30 -51.84 3.38
CA SER A 837 19.92 -51.35 4.62
C SER A 837 19.29 -50.07 5.17
N PHE A 838 19.57 -49.78 6.45
CA PHE A 838 19.00 -48.73 7.30
C PHE A 838 19.07 -47.26 6.78
N ASN A 839 19.67 -46.99 5.62
CA ASN A 839 19.96 -45.63 5.15
C ASN A 839 18.79 -44.91 4.43
N VAL A 840 17.63 -45.58 4.29
CA VAL A 840 16.44 -45.08 3.56
C VAL A 840 15.95 -43.73 4.10
N THR A 841 15.92 -43.54 5.42
CA THR A 841 15.48 -42.29 6.08
C THR A 841 16.33 -41.07 5.73
N HIS A 842 17.59 -41.27 5.32
CA HIS A 842 18.48 -40.20 4.88
C HIS A 842 18.51 -40.04 3.35
N LEU A 843 18.42 -41.13 2.60
CA LEU A 843 18.44 -41.11 1.13
C LEU A 843 17.12 -40.63 0.51
N ALA A 844 15.96 -41.01 1.05
CA ALA A 844 14.66 -40.64 0.47
C ALA A 844 14.41 -39.11 0.44
N PRO A 845 14.72 -38.33 1.49
CA PRO A 845 14.66 -36.86 1.41
C PRO A 845 15.61 -36.26 0.36
N GLN A 846 16.83 -36.81 0.21
CA GLN A 846 17.78 -36.34 -0.80
C GLN A 846 17.33 -36.67 -2.23
N LEU A 847 16.75 -37.86 -2.44
CA LEU A 847 16.17 -38.28 -3.71
C LEU A 847 14.98 -37.38 -4.11
N TYR A 848 14.10 -37.06 -3.16
CA TYR A 848 13.00 -36.12 -3.38
C TYR A 848 13.50 -34.69 -3.72
N GLN A 849 14.51 -34.18 -3.01
CA GLN A 849 15.11 -32.89 -3.35
C GLN A 849 15.83 -32.89 -4.72
N LEU A 850 16.42 -34.01 -5.11
CA LEU A 850 17.02 -34.19 -6.43
C LEU A 850 15.94 -34.22 -7.53
N HIS A 851 14.81 -34.91 -7.31
CA HIS A 851 13.65 -34.86 -8.19
C HIS A 851 13.19 -33.41 -8.41
N LEU A 852 12.93 -32.66 -7.33
CA LEU A 852 12.47 -31.27 -7.42
C LEU A 852 13.43 -30.41 -8.24
N LYS A 853 14.75 -30.50 -8.04
CA LYS A 853 15.71 -29.70 -8.82
C LYS A 853 15.95 -30.18 -10.27
N CYS A 854 15.63 -31.44 -10.57
CA CYS A 854 15.47 -31.91 -11.95
C CYS A 854 14.20 -31.33 -12.60
N VAL A 855 13.05 -31.38 -11.92
CA VAL A 855 11.72 -31.17 -12.52
C VAL A 855 11.19 -29.73 -12.40
N GLU A 856 11.21 -29.11 -11.22
CA GLU A 856 10.62 -27.77 -11.00
C GLU A 856 11.16 -26.73 -12.00
N PRO A 857 12.49 -26.55 -12.20
CA PRO A 857 13.02 -25.52 -13.09
C PRO A 857 12.88 -25.87 -14.58
N SER A 858 12.43 -27.10 -14.90
CA SER A 858 12.05 -27.54 -16.24
C SER A 858 10.59 -27.17 -16.59
N THR A 859 9.73 -26.86 -15.62
CA THR A 859 8.33 -26.42 -15.84
C THR A 859 8.24 -24.94 -16.24
N TYR A 860 8.83 -24.58 -17.38
CA TYR A 860 9.06 -23.17 -17.77
C TYR A 860 7.79 -22.29 -17.76
N ALA A 861 6.62 -22.84 -18.10
CA ALA A 861 5.35 -22.11 -18.09
C ALA A 861 4.97 -21.57 -16.69
N THR A 862 5.22 -22.35 -15.64
CA THR A 862 5.00 -21.96 -14.23
C THR A 862 5.85 -20.75 -13.86
N HIS A 863 7.11 -20.74 -14.30
CA HIS A 863 8.04 -19.64 -14.02
C HIS A 863 7.68 -18.39 -14.82
N PHE A 864 7.37 -18.53 -16.12
CA PHE A 864 6.93 -17.38 -16.93
C PHE A 864 5.70 -16.67 -16.34
N ARG A 865 4.74 -17.39 -15.75
CA ARG A 865 3.62 -16.79 -15.01
C ARG A 865 4.11 -15.86 -13.89
N HIS A 866 5.07 -16.29 -13.05
CA HIS A 866 5.67 -15.43 -12.03
C HIS A 866 6.37 -14.21 -12.64
N TRP A 867 7.15 -14.41 -13.71
CA TRP A 867 7.81 -13.31 -14.43
C TRP A 867 6.82 -12.26 -14.98
N PHE A 868 5.67 -12.68 -15.51
CA PHE A 868 4.65 -11.77 -16.06
C PHE A 868 3.92 -10.89 -15.03
N HIS A 869 3.95 -11.23 -13.74
CA HIS A 869 3.43 -10.34 -12.68
C HIS A 869 4.28 -9.08 -12.49
N HIS A 870 5.53 -9.10 -12.97
CA HIS A 870 6.53 -8.07 -12.70
C HIS A 870 7.14 -7.44 -13.96
N TYR A 871 7.30 -8.22 -15.04
CA TYR A 871 7.91 -7.79 -16.29
C TYR A 871 7.01 -8.10 -17.49
N ARG A 872 6.92 -7.14 -18.43
CA ARG A 872 6.24 -7.36 -19.71
C ARG A 872 7.04 -8.35 -20.56
N ALA A 873 6.36 -9.28 -21.24
CA ALA A 873 7.00 -10.27 -22.12
C ALA A 873 7.91 -9.62 -23.20
N SER A 874 7.58 -8.41 -23.66
CA SER A 874 8.39 -7.65 -24.63
C SER A 874 9.74 -7.14 -24.10
N ARG A 875 10.02 -7.34 -22.80
CA ARG A 875 11.35 -7.17 -22.18
C ARG A 875 12.13 -8.48 -22.07
N MET A 876 11.63 -9.59 -22.62
CA MET A 876 12.24 -10.92 -22.54
C MET A 876 12.63 -11.41 -23.93
N LEU A 877 13.90 -11.76 -24.09
CA LEU A 877 14.43 -12.55 -25.22
C LEU A 877 14.41 -14.04 -24.83
N LEU A 878 13.84 -14.85 -25.71
CA LEU A 878 13.90 -16.31 -25.65
C LEU A 878 15.03 -16.80 -26.55
N VAL A 879 15.98 -17.54 -25.99
CA VAL A 879 17.11 -18.15 -26.70
C VAL A 879 16.88 -19.65 -26.79
N ASP A 880 16.68 -20.17 -28.00
CA ASP A 880 16.73 -21.60 -28.26
C ASP A 880 18.16 -22.14 -28.05
N VAL A 881 18.30 -23.12 -27.17
CA VAL A 881 19.59 -23.73 -26.81
C VAL A 881 20.10 -24.65 -27.91
N GLU A 882 19.23 -25.31 -28.67
CA GLU A 882 19.66 -26.14 -29.81
C GLU A 882 20.26 -25.26 -30.91
N ARG A 883 19.71 -24.06 -31.10
CA ARG A 883 20.26 -23.03 -31.98
C ARG A 883 21.55 -22.38 -31.43
N LEU A 884 21.68 -22.24 -30.11
CA LEU A 884 22.93 -21.77 -29.47
C LEU A 884 24.06 -22.80 -29.59
N GLU A 885 23.75 -24.10 -29.48
CA GLU A 885 24.72 -25.19 -29.62
C GLU A 885 25.11 -25.45 -31.09
N SER A 886 24.21 -25.21 -32.05
CA SER A 886 24.44 -25.45 -33.50
C SER A 886 24.86 -24.23 -34.33
N ASN A 887 24.34 -23.02 -34.03
CA ASN A 887 24.64 -21.77 -34.74
C ASN A 887 24.66 -20.55 -33.78
N PRO A 888 25.64 -20.46 -32.87
CA PRO A 888 25.70 -19.40 -31.85
C PRO A 888 25.79 -17.99 -32.44
N ALA A 889 26.42 -17.82 -33.61
CA ALA A 889 26.57 -16.51 -34.26
C ALA A 889 25.20 -15.88 -34.61
N GLU A 890 24.23 -16.69 -35.03
CA GLU A 890 22.87 -16.25 -35.31
C GLU A 890 22.14 -15.80 -34.03
N VAL A 891 22.29 -16.56 -32.94
CA VAL A 891 21.75 -16.20 -31.61
C VAL A 891 22.38 -14.89 -31.11
N LEU A 892 23.68 -14.71 -31.30
CA LEU A 892 24.40 -13.51 -30.85
C LEU A 892 24.05 -12.28 -31.70
N ARG A 893 23.62 -12.43 -32.96
CA ARG A 893 22.99 -11.34 -33.71
C ARG A 893 21.65 -10.94 -33.11
N ASP A 894 20.78 -11.90 -32.79
CA ASP A 894 19.49 -11.63 -32.13
C ASP A 894 19.68 -10.96 -30.76
N VAL A 895 20.72 -11.34 -30.00
CA VAL A 895 21.10 -10.69 -28.73
C VAL A 895 21.57 -9.25 -28.94
N GLN A 896 22.40 -8.99 -29.94
CA GLN A 896 22.87 -7.62 -30.27
C GLN A 896 21.68 -6.71 -30.65
N GLU A 897 20.75 -7.24 -31.45
CA GLU A 897 19.50 -6.56 -31.81
C GLU A 897 18.61 -6.30 -30.59
N PHE A 898 18.34 -7.33 -29.78
CA PHE A 898 17.55 -7.22 -28.55
C PHE A 898 18.14 -6.20 -27.58
N LEU A 899 19.46 -6.21 -27.37
CA LEU A 899 20.15 -5.27 -26.49
C LEU A 899 20.26 -3.86 -27.08
N ASN A 900 20.12 -3.70 -28.41
CA ASN A 900 20.29 -2.44 -29.14
C ASN A 900 21.71 -1.88 -28.93
N VAL A 901 22.72 -2.69 -29.27
CA VAL A 901 24.13 -2.26 -29.26
C VAL A 901 24.41 -1.26 -30.38
N SER A 902 25.31 -0.30 -30.12
CA SER A 902 25.72 0.75 -31.07
C SER A 902 26.65 0.26 -32.20
N THR A 903 27.11 -0.98 -32.14
CA THR A 903 28.03 -1.61 -33.09
C THR A 903 27.70 -3.09 -33.11
N PHE A 904 27.60 -3.69 -34.30
CA PHE A 904 27.40 -5.13 -34.45
C PHE A 904 28.71 -5.81 -34.84
N ILE A 905 28.93 -7.00 -34.31
CA ILE A 905 30.02 -7.92 -34.65
C ILE A 905 29.45 -9.17 -35.30
N ASP A 906 30.11 -9.61 -36.37
CA ASP A 906 29.86 -10.90 -37.00
C ASP A 906 30.61 -12.02 -36.27
N TYR A 907 29.92 -12.65 -35.32
CA TYR A 907 30.40 -13.80 -34.57
C TYR A 907 30.68 -15.05 -35.41
N SER A 908 30.27 -15.13 -36.69
CA SER A 908 30.63 -16.26 -37.55
C SER A 908 32.14 -16.29 -37.88
N THR A 909 32.80 -15.13 -37.81
CA THR A 909 34.27 -15.02 -37.94
C THR A 909 34.99 -15.41 -36.63
N LEU A 910 34.41 -15.03 -35.49
CA LEU A 910 35.01 -15.15 -34.15
C LEU A 910 34.71 -16.47 -33.44
N LEU A 911 33.76 -17.27 -33.92
CA LEU A 911 33.40 -18.57 -33.35
C LEU A 911 33.72 -19.70 -34.33
N VAL A 912 34.30 -20.78 -33.81
CA VAL A 912 34.69 -21.97 -34.56
C VAL A 912 34.18 -23.22 -33.85
N ARG A 913 33.61 -24.16 -34.61
CA ARG A 913 33.21 -25.46 -34.09
C ARG A 913 34.45 -26.32 -33.84
N ASN A 914 34.62 -26.82 -32.62
CA ASN A 914 35.74 -27.68 -32.24
C ASN A 914 35.22 -29.11 -32.09
N GLU A 915 35.46 -29.97 -33.08
CA GLU A 915 34.88 -31.32 -33.12
C GLU A 915 35.31 -32.22 -31.94
N ARG A 916 36.52 -32.01 -31.38
CA ARG A 916 36.96 -32.75 -30.18
C ARG A 916 36.19 -32.32 -28.92
N LYS A 917 35.80 -31.05 -28.85
CA LYS A 917 35.00 -30.49 -27.76
C LYS A 917 33.50 -30.76 -27.95
N GLY A 918 33.05 -30.98 -29.19
CA GLY A 918 31.64 -31.12 -29.58
C GLY A 918 30.84 -29.81 -29.60
N TYR A 919 31.50 -28.67 -29.37
CA TYR A 919 30.86 -27.36 -29.21
C TYR A 919 31.69 -26.25 -29.89
N TYR A 920 31.09 -25.06 -30.03
CA TYR A 920 31.78 -23.87 -30.47
C TYR A 920 32.73 -23.29 -29.41
N CYS A 921 33.87 -22.81 -29.88
CA CYS A 921 34.90 -22.08 -29.15
C CYS A 921 35.18 -20.74 -29.84
N ALA A 922 35.84 -19.81 -29.16
CA ALA A 922 36.27 -18.55 -29.76
C ALA A 922 37.59 -18.69 -30.54
N ARG A 923 37.78 -17.82 -31.53
CA ARG A 923 39.01 -17.56 -32.29
C ARG A 923 39.40 -16.09 -32.11
N GLY A 924 40.66 -15.71 -32.23
CA GLY A 924 41.14 -14.33 -32.17
C GLY A 924 41.32 -13.83 -30.74
N GLY A 925 41.88 -14.67 -29.86
CA GLY A 925 42.09 -14.34 -28.45
C GLY A 925 43.46 -13.69 -28.16
N PRO A 926 43.73 -13.31 -26.89
CA PRO A 926 42.87 -13.45 -25.72
C PRO A 926 41.75 -12.40 -25.68
N TYR A 927 40.56 -12.79 -25.20
CA TYR A 927 39.44 -11.87 -24.94
C TYR A 927 39.44 -11.45 -23.46
N PRO A 928 39.90 -10.25 -23.06
CA PRO A 928 40.19 -9.96 -21.64
C PRO A 928 38.97 -10.09 -20.72
N LYS A 929 37.77 -9.75 -21.22
CA LYS A 929 36.51 -9.82 -20.49
C LYS A 929 35.89 -11.22 -20.44
N ALA A 930 36.35 -12.15 -21.29
CA ALA A 930 35.86 -13.53 -21.36
C ALA A 930 36.92 -14.57 -20.93
N GLY A 931 38.19 -14.19 -20.80
CA GLY A 931 39.34 -15.08 -20.60
C GLY A 931 39.45 -15.79 -19.26
N GLN A 932 38.54 -15.53 -18.30
CA GLN A 932 38.36 -16.40 -17.13
C GLN A 932 37.40 -17.56 -17.40
N LEU A 933 36.52 -17.44 -18.39
CA LEU A 933 35.54 -18.44 -18.81
C LEU A 933 36.04 -19.29 -19.99
N LEU A 934 36.74 -18.63 -20.92
CA LEU A 934 37.39 -19.23 -22.09
C LEU A 934 38.88 -19.47 -21.78
N LYS A 935 39.34 -20.71 -21.94
CA LYS A 935 40.74 -21.13 -21.80
C LYS A 935 41.29 -21.52 -23.17
N PRO A 936 42.62 -21.44 -23.43
CA PRO A 936 43.21 -21.99 -24.63
C PRO A 936 42.85 -23.48 -24.77
N ASP A 937 42.57 -23.94 -26.00
CA ASP A 937 42.39 -25.36 -26.32
C ASP A 937 43.68 -26.17 -26.10
N GLY A 938 44.84 -25.52 -26.24
CA GLY A 938 46.16 -26.10 -25.95
C GLY A 938 46.75 -26.97 -27.06
N LEU A 939 45.97 -27.32 -28.09
CA LEU A 939 46.43 -28.07 -29.26
C LEU A 939 46.09 -27.39 -30.60
N LEU A 940 45.07 -26.54 -30.63
CA LEU A 940 44.75 -25.62 -31.72
C LEU A 940 45.20 -24.21 -31.33
N GLU A 941 46.11 -23.64 -32.12
CA GLU A 941 46.55 -22.27 -31.95
C GLU A 941 45.39 -21.28 -32.13
N ASP A 942 45.37 -20.22 -31.33
CA ASP A 942 44.32 -19.18 -31.29
C ASP A 942 42.87 -19.67 -31.02
N VAL A 943 42.65 -20.93 -30.60
CA VAL A 943 41.32 -21.43 -30.20
C VAL A 943 41.14 -21.40 -28.69
N TRP A 944 40.04 -20.78 -28.23
CA TRP A 944 39.71 -20.56 -26.82
C TRP A 944 38.34 -21.15 -26.46
N CYS A 945 38.34 -22.24 -25.70
CA CYS A 945 37.15 -23.05 -25.37
C CYS A 945 36.68 -22.87 -23.91
N LEU A 946 35.40 -23.18 -23.67
CA LEU A 946 34.88 -23.33 -22.30
C LEU A 946 35.51 -24.55 -21.60
N SER A 947 35.70 -24.44 -20.29
CA SER A 947 36.28 -25.50 -19.46
C SER A 947 35.52 -26.83 -19.52
N GLU A 948 36.18 -27.92 -19.13
CA GLU A 948 35.66 -29.29 -19.11
C GLU A 948 34.35 -29.46 -18.32
N SER A 949 34.10 -28.60 -17.32
CA SER A 949 32.84 -28.62 -16.56
C SER A 949 31.62 -28.10 -17.35
N LYS A 950 31.84 -27.53 -18.54
CA LYS A 950 30.80 -27.09 -19.49
C LYS A 950 30.90 -27.99 -20.73
N GLY A 951 29.81 -28.65 -21.11
CA GLY A 951 29.84 -29.72 -22.12
C GLY A 951 30.61 -30.96 -21.61
N ARG A 952 30.11 -31.58 -20.54
CA ARG A 952 30.63 -32.86 -20.03
C ARG A 952 30.16 -33.97 -20.96
N ASN A 953 31.04 -34.91 -21.31
CA ASN A 953 30.65 -36.14 -22.01
C ASN A 953 29.89 -37.07 -21.05
N TYR A 954 28.67 -37.44 -21.41
CA TYR A 954 27.85 -38.47 -20.78
C TYR A 954 26.85 -38.98 -21.82
N ASP A 955 26.25 -40.15 -21.60
CA ASP A 955 25.25 -40.68 -22.54
C ASP A 955 24.04 -39.72 -22.63
N HIS A 956 23.72 -39.31 -23.86
CA HIS A 956 22.61 -38.42 -24.18
C HIS A 956 21.34 -39.19 -24.59
N SER A 957 21.43 -40.50 -24.81
CA SER A 957 20.26 -41.34 -24.99
C SER A 957 19.47 -41.47 -23.68
N LEU A 958 18.15 -41.60 -23.79
CA LEU A 958 17.23 -41.71 -22.66
C LEU A 958 16.40 -42.96 -22.86
N ASP A 959 16.78 -44.04 -22.17
CA ASP A 959 16.32 -45.39 -22.48
C ASP A 959 14.80 -45.61 -22.38
N GLY A 960 14.29 -46.36 -23.37
CA GLY A 960 13.18 -47.30 -23.28
C GLY A 960 11.77 -46.79 -22.91
N THR A 961 11.61 -45.53 -22.53
CA THR A 961 10.34 -44.97 -22.04
C THR A 961 10.01 -43.65 -22.73
N ASN A 962 8.71 -43.35 -22.88
CA ASN A 962 8.28 -42.18 -23.64
C ASN A 962 8.39 -40.88 -22.83
N HIS A 963 9.63 -40.47 -22.55
CA HIS A 963 10.00 -39.31 -21.75
C HIS A 963 9.38 -37.98 -22.25
N SER A 964 9.04 -37.90 -23.54
CA SER A 964 8.36 -36.74 -24.14
C SER A 964 6.98 -36.45 -23.50
N ALA A 965 6.32 -37.49 -22.96
CA ALA A 965 5.02 -37.36 -22.30
C ALA A 965 5.12 -36.64 -20.94
N PHE A 966 6.24 -36.74 -20.22
CA PHE A 966 6.38 -36.27 -18.84
C PHE A 966 6.18 -34.74 -18.70
N PHE A 967 6.69 -33.97 -19.65
CA PHE A 967 6.52 -32.51 -19.70
C PHE A 967 5.45 -32.05 -20.70
N ALA A 968 4.72 -32.95 -21.34
CA ALA A 968 3.84 -32.64 -22.48
C ALA A 968 2.77 -31.57 -22.16
N GLU A 969 2.17 -31.59 -20.97
CA GLU A 969 1.21 -30.58 -20.56
C GLU A 969 1.88 -29.22 -20.35
N SER A 970 2.99 -29.16 -19.59
CA SER A 970 3.75 -27.93 -19.38
C SER A 970 4.32 -27.34 -20.68
N ASN A 971 4.61 -28.19 -21.67
CA ASN A 971 5.00 -27.78 -23.02
C ASN A 971 3.85 -27.13 -23.79
N ARG A 972 2.64 -27.71 -23.77
CA ARG A 972 1.44 -27.07 -24.37
C ARG A 972 1.14 -25.73 -23.72
N GLU A 973 1.26 -25.64 -22.39
CA GLU A 973 1.13 -24.37 -21.68
C GLU A 973 2.19 -23.36 -22.13
N LEU A 974 3.46 -23.77 -22.24
CA LEU A 974 4.55 -22.92 -22.68
C LEU A 974 4.36 -22.41 -24.12
N ALA A 975 4.00 -23.29 -25.06
CA ALA A 975 3.70 -22.92 -26.43
C ALA A 975 2.54 -21.91 -26.49
N SER A 976 1.46 -22.16 -25.74
CA SER A 976 0.33 -21.25 -25.58
C SER A 976 0.74 -19.89 -25.01
N LEU A 977 1.61 -19.85 -23.98
CA LEU A 977 2.13 -18.60 -23.42
C LEU A 977 3.01 -17.83 -24.43
N ILE A 978 3.88 -18.51 -25.18
CA ILE A 978 4.76 -17.88 -26.20
C ILE A 978 3.93 -17.30 -27.35
N LEU A 979 2.88 -17.99 -27.79
CA LEU A 979 1.98 -17.51 -28.84
C LEU A 979 1.01 -16.41 -28.37
N ARG A 980 0.61 -16.42 -27.09
CA ARG A 980 -0.36 -15.46 -26.51
C ARG A 980 0.27 -14.15 -26.05
N TYR A 981 1.49 -14.18 -25.51
CA TYR A 981 2.14 -13.00 -24.94
C TYR A 981 3.13 -12.36 -25.93
N PRO A 982 3.20 -11.01 -25.99
CA PRO A 982 4.07 -10.30 -26.93
C PRO A 982 5.53 -10.32 -26.47
N PHE A 983 6.18 -11.47 -26.57
CA PHE A 983 7.63 -11.63 -26.39
C PHE A 983 8.41 -10.77 -27.39
N TRP A 984 9.67 -10.43 -27.07
CA TRP A 984 10.53 -9.77 -28.05
C TRP A 984 10.84 -10.72 -29.22
N ARG A 985 10.87 -10.17 -30.44
CA ARG A 985 11.15 -10.91 -31.67
C ARG A 985 12.22 -10.18 -32.50
N PRO A 986 13.20 -10.90 -33.09
CA PRO A 986 14.12 -10.33 -34.06
C PRO A 986 13.41 -9.77 -35.29
N MET A 987 13.95 -8.73 -35.93
CA MET A 987 13.42 -8.11 -37.16
C MET A 987 13.24 -9.08 -38.33
N ARG A 988 13.95 -10.22 -38.33
CA ARG A 988 13.82 -11.30 -39.32
C ARG A 988 12.67 -12.28 -39.05
N SER A 989 12.01 -12.19 -37.89
CA SER A 989 10.83 -12.98 -37.55
C SER A 989 9.60 -12.48 -38.31
N ARG A 990 8.85 -13.41 -38.89
CA ARG A 990 7.59 -13.18 -39.61
C ARG A 990 6.37 -13.48 -38.75
N SER A 991 6.50 -14.34 -37.73
CA SER A 991 5.40 -14.90 -36.94
C SER A 991 5.75 -15.05 -35.46
N ALA A 992 4.78 -15.34 -34.60
CA ALA A 992 5.07 -15.69 -33.20
C ALA A 992 5.64 -17.11 -33.04
N SER A 993 5.32 -18.03 -33.96
CA SER A 993 5.82 -19.42 -33.92
C SER A 993 7.30 -19.54 -34.27
N ASP A 994 7.92 -18.51 -34.86
CA ASP A 994 9.38 -18.45 -35.04
C ASP A 994 10.15 -18.50 -33.70
N LEU A 995 9.51 -18.07 -32.59
CA LEU A 995 10.08 -18.12 -31.25
C LEU A 995 10.02 -19.52 -30.60
N LEU A 996 9.25 -20.46 -31.16
CA LEU A 996 9.14 -21.81 -30.62
C LEU A 996 10.41 -22.62 -30.99
N PRO A 997 11.17 -23.16 -30.01
CA PRO A 997 12.25 -24.10 -30.27
C PRO A 997 11.75 -25.34 -31.01
N GLN A 998 12.64 -26.06 -31.70
CA GLN A 998 12.24 -27.20 -32.54
C GLN A 998 11.46 -28.28 -31.76
N TRP A 999 11.92 -28.64 -30.55
CA TRP A 999 11.24 -29.58 -29.64
C TRP A 999 9.85 -29.12 -29.18
N LEU A 1000 9.53 -27.82 -29.24
CA LEU A 1000 8.27 -27.25 -28.77
C LEU A 1000 7.19 -27.12 -29.87
N ARG A 1001 7.57 -27.18 -31.15
CA ARG A 1001 6.66 -26.94 -32.30
C ARG A 1001 5.58 -28.02 -32.51
N ASN A 1002 5.62 -29.11 -31.75
CA ASN A 1002 4.73 -30.26 -31.89
C ASN A 1002 3.61 -30.29 -30.81
N PHE A 1003 3.43 -29.21 -30.04
CA PHE A 1003 2.54 -29.12 -28.87
C PHE A 1003 1.44 -28.06 -29.02
#